data_AF-A0A7Y5KPJ2-F1
#
_entry.id   AF-A0A7Y5KPJ2-F1
#
_cell.length_a   1.000
_cell.length_b   1.000
_cell.length_c   1.000
_cell.angle_alpha   90.00
_cell.angle_beta   90.00
_cell.angle_gamma   90.00
#
_symmetry.space_group_name_H-M   'P 1'
#
loop_
_entity.id
_entity.type
_entity.pdbx_description
1 polymer ?
#
loop_
_entity_poly.entity_id
_entity_poly.type
_entity_poly.pdbx_seq_one_letter_code
_entity_poly.pdbx_strand_id
1 'polypeptide(L)'
;MRHSHRLACLIPLAALVAIGALATGCSDDTSTSNDGAGGEGGAPPSFADADGDTISDADEGDGDADGDGTPNTEDTDSDGDGIDDAIEAGDDDLSTEPEDADNDGVPNFLDDDSDGNGILDQDEGLDDFDGDGELNFADNDDDGDNINDSTEIAGGGADCNHDGTTDEEGTSAAPIDCDADGENDYQDFDSDGDTIGDSDESTGDNDGDGIRDRYDDDSDDDSISDAEEAGDTDINTSPVDTDDDGTPDYLDADSDNDGITDIDEVGLGTDPTNVDSDGDGVSDLIEEVAGTSPTDPADNPQANGDFVFVIPYQDPTSPMQDTVKFRTNIQFADVYFAFDTTGSMSAELTAMKNMTTGVPAIVDQLTCDVIGGACLLDVDCGAGAVCFQDQCIQDPNAGQGCIPNLWTGVGRWDDLNTYRNLVSLQPDPAVTAAAIPGTGGGGNEAPFQPAHCIANPSLCPNAGNMQCAAGGIGCPAFRNEAIRIYAQITDADQQCAPNECSNFTAVSAGDALEAADIKFISLYGTDDSGGTGSPASVAQSIGEESGTVDANGDPFTYLAIDSSVVQNAVSAVLALAKGNALNTTIAASDDTSDAVDATQFIDYLEVNISGMNKCDIVSPVADTDADTHDDAFPELFPGKKVCWDVHPVPENTTVPATDEPQIYKAVLTVSGDGSPLDQRDVYFLIPPANTVITPPM
;
A
#
# COMPACT_ATOMS: atom_id res chain seq x y z
N MET A 1 36.86 -5.63 -50.67
CA MET A 1 37.39 -4.94 -51.88
C MET A 1 37.35 -3.43 -51.63
N ARG A 2 38.09 -2.61 -52.42
CA ARG A 2 38.00 -1.13 -52.59
C ARG A 2 36.94 -0.39 -51.73
N HIS A 3 37.37 0.51 -50.82
CA HIS A 3 37.63 1.94 -51.08
C HIS A 3 36.45 2.76 -51.64
N SER A 4 36.01 3.78 -50.89
CA SER A 4 36.05 5.19 -51.33
C SER A 4 35.87 6.15 -50.15
N HIS A 5 36.68 7.22 -50.10
CA HIS A 5 36.45 8.37 -49.20
C HIS A 5 35.32 9.29 -49.69
N ARG A 6 34.90 10.22 -48.82
CA ARG A 6 34.81 11.66 -49.14
C ARG A 6 35.29 12.53 -47.96
N LEU A 7 35.67 13.78 -48.24
CA LEU A 7 36.17 14.81 -47.31
C LEU A 7 35.28 16.06 -47.37
N ALA A 8 35.02 16.67 -46.21
CA ALA A 8 34.89 18.11 -45.91
C ALA A 8 34.70 18.24 -44.38
N CYS A 9 35.36 19.08 -43.56
CA CYS A 9 36.05 20.38 -43.72
C CYS A 9 35.12 21.62 -43.67
N LEU A 10 34.89 22.18 -42.47
CA LEU A 10 35.20 23.58 -42.11
C LEU A 10 34.96 23.88 -40.61
N ILE A 11 35.53 24.99 -40.14
CA ILE A 11 35.57 25.51 -38.74
C ILE A 11 34.41 26.51 -38.51
N PRO A 12 33.87 26.67 -37.29
CA PRO A 12 32.72 27.55 -36.99
C PRO A 12 33.01 29.06 -37.06
N LEU A 13 31.96 29.87 -36.97
CA LEU A 13 32.04 31.33 -36.74
C LEU A 13 30.79 31.84 -35.99
N ALA A 14 31.00 32.72 -35.01
CA ALA A 14 29.98 33.20 -34.06
C ALA A 14 29.24 34.48 -34.50
N ALA A 15 28.16 34.82 -33.78
CA ALA A 15 27.43 36.10 -33.85
C ALA A 15 26.50 36.29 -32.61
N LEU A 16 26.22 37.47 -32.07
CA LEU A 16 26.94 38.77 -32.12
C LEU A 16 26.29 39.80 -31.13
N VAL A 17 27.09 40.47 -30.27
CA VAL A 17 26.90 41.87 -29.76
C VAL A 17 25.73 42.19 -28.80
N ALA A 18 25.79 43.14 -27.84
CA ALA A 18 26.87 43.77 -27.01
C ALA A 18 26.24 44.86 -26.09
N ILE A 19 27.09 45.70 -25.47
CA ILE A 19 26.82 46.95 -24.70
C ILE A 19 26.53 46.68 -23.21
N GLY A 20 27.36 47.05 -22.23
CA GLY A 20 28.63 47.81 -22.22
C GLY A 20 28.47 49.29 -21.80
N ALA A 21 29.47 49.98 -21.23
CA ALA A 21 30.88 49.63 -20.95
C ALA A 21 31.34 50.40 -19.66
N LEU A 22 32.54 50.96 -19.43
CA LEU A 22 33.59 51.53 -20.30
C LEU A 22 34.89 51.81 -19.51
N ALA A 23 36.04 51.27 -19.93
CA ALA A 23 37.38 51.65 -19.45
C ALA A 23 38.39 51.78 -20.62
N THR A 24 39.42 52.61 -20.45
CA THR A 24 40.51 52.85 -21.43
C THR A 24 41.82 52.23 -20.93
N GLY A 25 42.68 51.59 -21.72
CA GLY A 25 42.67 51.38 -23.17
C GLY A 25 43.89 51.97 -23.87
N CYS A 26 44.81 51.12 -24.32
CA CYS A 26 45.93 51.44 -25.20
C CYS A 26 46.17 50.26 -26.17
N SER A 27 46.84 50.50 -27.30
CA SER A 27 47.19 49.46 -28.28
C SER A 27 48.69 49.51 -28.58
N ASP A 28 49.29 48.35 -28.80
CA ASP A 28 50.60 48.23 -29.42
C ASP A 28 50.48 48.29 -30.95
N ASP A 29 51.39 49.01 -31.62
CA ASP A 29 51.70 48.80 -33.05
C ASP A 29 53.06 49.44 -33.48
N THR A 30 54.00 48.55 -33.80
CA THR A 30 55.17 48.66 -34.69
C THR A 30 55.92 50.01 -34.91
N SER A 31 57.11 50.05 -34.32
CA SER A 31 58.41 50.48 -34.91
C SER A 31 58.46 51.62 -35.96
N THR A 32 59.13 52.72 -35.63
CA THR A 32 60.04 53.43 -36.57
C THR A 32 61.29 53.96 -35.86
N SER A 33 62.45 53.91 -36.54
CA SER A 33 63.74 54.35 -36.00
C SER A 33 63.98 55.85 -36.21
N ASN A 34 64.58 56.54 -35.22
CA ASN A 34 65.67 57.50 -35.49
C ASN A 34 66.49 57.88 -34.23
N ASP A 35 67.65 58.51 -34.47
CA ASP A 35 68.63 58.90 -33.44
C ASP A 35 68.14 59.96 -32.42
N GLY A 36 68.53 59.79 -31.15
CA GLY A 36 68.44 60.84 -30.12
C GLY A 36 69.06 60.40 -28.78
N ALA A 37 70.14 61.05 -28.34
CA ALA A 37 70.85 60.67 -27.11
C ALA A 37 70.70 61.71 -25.99
N GLY A 38 70.46 61.25 -24.75
CA GLY A 38 70.84 62.02 -23.56
C GLY A 38 70.00 61.85 -22.30
N GLY A 39 70.55 61.12 -21.32
CA GLY A 39 70.44 61.46 -19.89
C GLY A 39 69.34 60.76 -19.10
N GLU A 40 69.72 60.36 -17.88
CA GLU A 40 68.92 59.86 -16.75
C GLU A 40 68.04 58.61 -17.03
N GLY A 41 68.18 57.47 -16.35
CA GLY A 41 69.05 57.15 -15.21
C GLY A 41 68.33 56.63 -13.96
N GLY A 42 67.15 56.02 -14.11
CA GLY A 42 66.68 55.03 -13.15
C GLY A 42 67.31 53.67 -13.47
N ALA A 43 67.69 52.92 -12.45
CA ALA A 43 67.88 51.48 -12.56
C ALA A 43 66.49 50.79 -12.65
N PRO A 44 66.40 49.51 -13.04
CA PRO A 44 65.33 48.65 -12.53
C PRO A 44 65.38 48.61 -10.99
N PRO A 45 64.38 48.03 -10.29
CA PRO A 45 64.64 47.48 -8.96
C PRO A 45 65.90 46.60 -9.00
N SER A 46 66.66 46.60 -7.92
CA SER A 46 67.66 45.57 -7.71
C SER A 46 66.93 44.32 -7.25
N PHE A 47 66.69 43.41 -8.18
CA PHE A 47 66.75 41.98 -7.90
C PHE A 47 68.21 41.72 -7.51
N ALA A 48 68.46 41.93 -6.22
CA ALA A 48 69.63 41.47 -5.53
C ALA A 48 69.08 40.42 -4.55
N ASP A 49 69.76 39.29 -4.57
CA ASP A 49 69.77 38.23 -3.57
C ASP A 49 71.22 38.22 -3.06
N ALA A 50 71.44 37.99 -1.76
CA ALA A 50 72.72 38.30 -1.12
C ALA A 50 73.50 37.05 -0.67
N ASP A 51 72.73 36.08 -0.21
CA ASP A 51 72.93 34.73 0.31
C ASP A 51 72.76 33.72 -0.84
N GLY A 52 71.61 33.78 -1.53
CA GLY A 52 71.28 33.05 -2.75
C GLY A 52 70.04 32.15 -2.64
N ASP A 53 69.05 32.56 -1.84
CA ASP A 53 67.81 31.88 -1.46
C ASP A 53 66.70 31.88 -2.55
N THR A 54 66.65 32.92 -3.39
CA THR A 54 65.62 33.28 -4.40
C THR A 54 64.54 34.30 -3.96
N ILE A 55 64.59 34.81 -2.73
CA ILE A 55 63.87 36.02 -2.30
C ILE A 55 64.75 37.26 -2.60
N SER A 56 64.20 38.47 -2.48
CA SER A 56 64.86 39.72 -2.90
C SER A 56 65.11 40.69 -1.75
N ASP A 57 66.30 41.33 -1.77
CA ASP A 57 66.84 42.41 -0.89
C ASP A 57 65.80 43.45 -0.42
N ALA A 58 64.71 43.61 -1.19
CA ALA A 58 63.68 44.64 -1.04
C ALA A 58 62.42 44.16 -0.30
N ASP A 59 62.20 42.85 -0.25
CA ASP A 59 60.95 42.21 0.17
C ASP A 59 61.14 41.56 1.56
N GLU A 60 62.29 40.91 1.80
CA GLU A 60 62.77 40.51 3.14
C GLU A 60 62.98 41.73 4.09
N GLY A 61 63.58 42.80 3.54
CA GLY A 61 63.83 44.07 4.22
C GLY A 61 65.01 44.11 5.21
N ASP A 62 65.21 45.26 5.88
CA ASP A 62 66.30 45.48 6.87
C ASP A 62 66.04 44.70 8.22
N GLY A 63 65.73 43.40 8.16
CA GLY A 63 65.28 42.51 9.26
C GLY A 63 66.36 41.98 10.22
N ASP A 64 65.95 41.01 11.07
CA ASP A 64 66.65 40.24 12.14
C ASP A 64 65.50 39.56 12.94
N ALA A 65 64.85 38.53 12.38
CA ALA A 65 63.57 37.98 12.89
C ALA A 65 63.76 36.96 14.04
N ASP A 66 64.51 35.87 13.84
CA ASP A 66 64.89 34.91 14.90
C ASP A 66 65.61 35.59 16.09
N GLY A 67 66.49 36.55 15.77
CA GLY A 67 67.34 37.27 16.71
C GLY A 67 68.75 36.70 16.96
N ASP A 68 69.31 35.82 16.11
CA ASP A 68 70.73 35.44 16.05
C ASP A 68 71.62 36.69 15.96
N GLY A 69 71.16 37.66 15.17
CA GLY A 69 71.87 38.89 14.81
C GLY A 69 72.52 38.85 13.43
N THR A 70 72.10 37.91 12.59
CA THR A 70 72.19 37.97 11.13
C THR A 70 70.90 38.64 10.61
N PRO A 71 70.96 39.59 9.67
CA PRO A 71 69.74 40.14 9.05
C PRO A 71 69.25 39.18 7.97
N ASN A 72 67.94 39.09 7.76
CA ASN A 72 67.29 38.27 6.72
C ASN A 72 68.09 38.27 5.40
N THR A 73 68.44 39.46 4.88
CA THR A 73 69.26 39.68 3.66
C THR A 73 70.75 39.29 3.74
N GLU A 74 71.16 38.44 4.69
CA GLU A 74 72.41 37.66 4.68
C GLU A 74 72.21 36.26 5.36
N ASP A 75 70.98 35.80 5.60
CA ASP A 75 70.60 34.52 6.23
C ASP A 75 70.04 33.49 5.22
N THR A 76 69.49 32.36 5.69
CA THR A 76 68.83 31.31 4.87
C THR A 76 67.80 30.47 5.66
N ASP A 77 67.26 31.01 6.75
CA ASP A 77 66.59 30.34 7.90
C ASP A 77 66.13 31.49 8.83
N SER A 78 65.19 32.34 8.36
CA SER A 78 65.07 33.75 8.76
C SER A 78 64.29 33.99 10.07
N ASP A 79 63.21 33.26 10.32
CA ASP A 79 62.49 33.12 11.60
C ASP A 79 63.18 32.15 12.57
N GLY A 80 63.90 31.15 12.03
CA GLY A 80 64.74 30.21 12.76
C GLY A 80 64.08 28.87 13.08
N ASP A 81 63.02 28.47 12.35
CA ASP A 81 62.32 27.20 12.51
C ASP A 81 63.22 25.98 12.15
N GLY A 82 63.90 26.05 11.00
CA GLY A 82 64.79 25.03 10.45
C GLY A 82 64.46 24.51 9.04
N ILE A 83 63.49 25.10 8.34
CA ILE A 83 63.35 25.10 6.88
C ILE A 83 64.47 26.01 6.28
N ASP A 84 64.69 25.97 4.96
CA ASP A 84 65.63 26.88 4.26
C ASP A 84 64.77 27.91 3.48
N ASP A 85 64.83 29.24 3.77
CA ASP A 85 64.02 30.36 3.17
C ASP A 85 63.63 30.21 1.68
N ALA A 86 64.51 29.55 0.92
CA ALA A 86 64.36 29.13 -0.47
C ALA A 86 63.23 28.11 -0.75
N ILE A 87 62.50 27.65 0.27
CA ILE A 87 61.37 26.71 0.17
C ILE A 87 60.07 27.48 0.37
N GLU A 88 59.95 28.24 1.46
CA GLU A 88 58.83 29.13 1.78
C GLU A 88 58.70 30.30 0.78
N ALA A 89 59.73 30.56 -0.02
CA ALA A 89 59.70 31.48 -1.15
C ALA A 89 58.66 31.12 -2.24
N GLY A 90 58.21 29.86 -2.31
CA GLY A 90 57.27 29.33 -3.31
C GLY A 90 57.82 29.20 -4.73
N ASP A 91 58.60 30.16 -5.23
CA ASP A 91 59.08 30.17 -6.63
C ASP A 91 60.48 30.79 -6.92
N ASP A 92 61.11 30.30 -8.00
CA ASP A 92 62.47 30.59 -8.51
C ASP A 92 62.65 32.03 -9.10
N ASP A 93 61.58 32.84 -9.22
CA ASP A 93 61.54 34.16 -9.89
C ASP A 93 61.35 35.32 -8.90
N LEU A 94 62.48 35.87 -8.45
CA LEU A 94 62.76 37.17 -7.80
C LEU A 94 61.92 38.43 -8.21
N SER A 95 60.89 38.31 -9.05
CA SER A 95 59.96 39.36 -9.42
C SER A 95 58.47 39.06 -9.19
N THR A 96 58.13 37.94 -8.54
CA THR A 96 56.90 37.77 -7.75
C THR A 96 56.98 38.52 -6.41
N GLU A 97 55.89 38.52 -5.65
CA GLU A 97 55.87 38.89 -4.22
C GLU A 97 55.81 37.53 -3.47
N PRO A 98 56.53 37.31 -2.34
CA PRO A 98 56.61 35.99 -1.69
C PRO A 98 55.25 35.45 -1.22
N GLU A 99 55.19 34.14 -0.93
CA GLU A 99 54.02 33.45 -0.36
C GLU A 99 53.62 34.05 1.00
N ASP A 100 52.31 34.04 1.29
CA ASP A 100 51.62 34.67 2.45
C ASP A 100 50.31 33.87 2.61
N ALA A 101 50.42 32.66 3.16
CA ALA A 101 49.37 31.62 3.09
C ALA A 101 48.11 31.97 3.92
N ASP A 102 48.24 32.21 5.23
CA ASP A 102 47.11 32.64 6.09
C ASP A 102 46.53 34.02 5.71
N ASN A 103 47.31 34.85 4.99
CA ASN A 103 47.00 36.22 4.58
C ASN A 103 46.94 37.27 5.74
N ASP A 104 47.64 37.09 6.87
CA ASP A 104 47.92 38.14 7.89
C ASP A 104 48.67 39.32 7.27
N GLY A 105 49.63 39.00 6.38
CA GLY A 105 50.61 39.94 5.83
C GLY A 105 52.01 39.85 6.45
N VAL A 106 52.33 38.70 7.05
CA VAL A 106 53.70 38.20 7.25
C VAL A 106 53.90 37.09 6.19
N PRO A 107 54.90 37.20 5.30
CA PRO A 107 55.19 36.12 4.36
C PRO A 107 55.79 34.90 5.05
N ASN A 108 55.58 33.70 4.51
CA ASN A 108 55.88 32.41 5.15
C ASN A 108 57.30 32.34 5.77
N PHE A 109 58.37 32.72 5.03
CA PHE A 109 59.79 32.78 5.49
C PHE A 109 60.09 33.78 6.65
N LEU A 110 59.05 34.27 7.34
CA LEU A 110 59.11 35.23 8.44
C LEU A 110 58.04 34.98 9.53
N ASP A 111 57.24 33.92 9.44
CA ASP A 111 56.30 33.52 10.50
C ASP A 111 56.72 32.20 11.17
N ASP A 112 56.20 31.96 12.37
CA ASP A 112 56.44 30.70 13.12
C ASP A 112 55.36 29.62 12.79
N ASP A 113 54.34 29.97 11.99
CA ASP A 113 52.98 29.38 11.90
C ASP A 113 52.34 29.82 10.55
N SER A 114 52.91 29.37 9.41
CA SER A 114 52.69 29.97 8.06
C SER A 114 51.27 29.85 7.50
N ASP A 115 50.56 28.77 7.79
CA ASP A 115 49.16 28.57 7.40
C ASP A 115 48.16 29.16 8.41
N GLY A 116 48.60 29.36 9.66
CA GLY A 116 47.82 29.86 10.77
C GLY A 116 46.92 28.82 11.47
N ASN A 117 47.10 27.51 11.26
CA ASN A 117 46.36 26.49 12.02
C ASN A 117 46.76 26.46 13.52
N GLY A 118 47.96 26.94 13.85
CA GLY A 118 48.47 27.06 15.21
C GLY A 118 49.32 25.89 15.72
N ILE A 119 49.70 24.94 14.87
CA ILE A 119 50.90 24.10 15.04
C ILE A 119 52.11 25.03 14.79
N LEU A 120 53.17 24.63 14.07
CA LEU A 120 54.39 25.42 13.84
C LEU A 120 55.20 24.70 12.76
N ASP A 121 55.65 25.42 11.74
CA ASP A 121 56.34 24.91 10.55
C ASP A 121 57.46 23.89 10.87
N GLN A 122 58.22 24.11 11.97
CA GLN A 122 59.28 23.22 12.46
C GLN A 122 58.83 21.88 13.09
N ASP A 123 57.54 21.69 13.36
CA ASP A 123 56.93 20.44 13.82
C ASP A 123 56.10 19.74 12.71
N GLU A 124 55.53 20.45 11.72
CA GLU A 124 55.01 19.88 10.44
C GLU A 124 56.14 19.43 9.49
N GLY A 125 56.99 20.36 9.05
CA GLY A 125 58.20 20.10 8.27
C GLY A 125 58.05 20.21 6.74
N LEU A 126 58.36 19.12 6.02
CA LEU A 126 58.64 19.13 4.56
C LEU A 126 58.16 17.85 3.86
N ASP A 127 57.06 17.27 4.34
CA ASP A 127 56.31 16.27 3.59
C ASP A 127 55.20 16.99 2.76
N ASP A 128 54.39 16.21 2.03
CA ASP A 128 53.50 16.60 0.92
C ASP A 128 52.45 15.48 0.89
N PHE A 129 51.34 15.65 1.62
CA PHE A 129 50.47 14.53 2.04
C PHE A 129 49.44 14.13 0.96
N ASP A 130 48.59 15.05 0.47
CA ASP A 130 47.66 14.78 -0.64
C ASP A 130 48.41 14.53 -1.99
N GLY A 131 49.50 15.29 -2.24
CA GLY A 131 50.29 15.25 -3.46
C GLY A 131 50.00 16.33 -4.52
N ASP A 132 49.32 17.43 -4.18
CA ASP A 132 49.10 18.61 -5.03
C ASP A 132 50.43 19.26 -5.43
N GLY A 133 51.26 19.58 -4.43
CA GLY A 133 52.57 20.22 -4.56
C GLY A 133 52.74 21.56 -3.83
N GLU A 134 51.75 22.00 -3.06
CA GLU A 134 51.96 22.83 -1.85
C GLU A 134 52.59 21.92 -0.74
N LEU A 135 52.84 22.41 0.48
CA LEU A 135 53.59 21.68 1.53
C LEU A 135 52.97 21.92 2.89
N ASN A 136 52.87 20.90 3.74
CA ASN A 136 52.01 20.89 4.94
C ASN A 136 52.14 22.10 5.89
N PHE A 137 53.32 22.71 6.02
CA PHE A 137 53.51 23.91 6.85
C PHE A 137 52.80 25.17 6.31
N ALA A 138 52.39 25.16 5.04
CA ALA A 138 51.80 26.28 4.31
C ALA A 138 50.50 25.89 3.55
N ASP A 139 50.14 24.61 3.54
CA ASP A 139 48.82 24.15 3.07
C ASP A 139 47.75 24.49 4.12
N ASN A 140 46.47 24.39 3.78
CA ASN A 140 45.33 24.68 4.68
C ASN A 140 44.27 23.54 4.64
N ASP A 141 44.60 22.45 3.94
CA ASP A 141 43.72 21.36 3.50
C ASP A 141 44.64 20.12 3.28
N ASP A 142 45.37 19.69 4.32
CA ASP A 142 46.59 18.83 4.24
C ASP A 142 46.38 17.47 3.52
N ASP A 143 45.18 16.91 3.65
CA ASP A 143 44.67 15.70 2.98
C ASP A 143 43.83 15.99 1.72
N GLY A 144 43.50 17.26 1.47
CA GLY A 144 42.76 17.73 0.31
C GLY A 144 41.28 17.36 0.29
N ASP A 145 40.70 17.00 1.45
CA ASP A 145 39.30 16.61 1.58
C ASP A 145 38.31 17.77 1.30
N ASN A 146 38.78 19.03 1.37
CA ASN A 146 38.06 20.30 1.22
C ASN A 146 37.34 20.81 2.49
N ILE A 147 37.71 20.32 3.67
CA ILE A 147 37.46 20.96 4.97
C ILE A 147 38.63 21.91 5.23
N ASN A 148 39.32 21.92 6.38
CA ASN A 148 40.37 22.90 6.68
C ASN A 148 41.04 22.64 8.04
N ASP A 149 42.32 22.28 8.07
CA ASP A 149 43.10 21.77 9.22
C ASP A 149 42.76 22.38 10.59
N SER A 150 42.62 23.70 10.65
CA SER A 150 42.19 24.45 11.84
C SER A 150 40.81 24.05 12.43
N THR A 151 40.04 23.22 11.71
CA THR A 151 38.74 22.63 12.06
C THR A 151 38.93 21.20 12.59
N GLU A 152 39.71 20.39 11.89
CA GLU A 152 40.06 19.00 12.19
C GLU A 152 40.94 18.92 13.46
N ILE A 153 41.98 19.76 13.57
CA ILE A 153 42.82 19.92 14.77
C ILE A 153 41.99 20.26 16.03
N ALA A 154 40.81 20.85 15.86
CA ALA A 154 39.86 21.15 16.94
C ALA A 154 38.81 20.05 17.17
N GLY A 155 38.58 19.15 16.20
CA GLY A 155 37.57 18.08 16.20
C GLY A 155 36.22 18.52 16.75
N GLY A 156 35.72 19.66 16.28
CA GLY A 156 34.62 20.41 16.91
C GLY A 156 33.23 19.78 16.75
N GLY A 157 33.04 18.62 17.36
CA GLY A 157 31.85 17.76 17.28
C GLY A 157 32.16 16.26 17.53
N ALA A 158 33.42 15.84 17.45
CA ALA A 158 33.79 14.43 17.44
C ALA A 158 33.36 13.63 18.68
N ASP A 159 33.00 12.35 18.51
CA ASP A 159 32.95 11.35 19.59
C ASP A 159 33.87 10.15 19.32
N CYS A 160 35.18 10.41 19.21
CA CYS A 160 36.24 9.38 19.15
C CYS A 160 36.22 8.37 20.34
N ASN A 161 35.39 8.61 21.37
CA ASN A 161 35.19 7.73 22.51
C ASN A 161 34.00 6.77 22.33
N HIS A 162 33.16 7.02 21.31
CA HIS A 162 32.01 6.22 20.87
C HIS A 162 31.09 5.89 22.07
N ASP A 163 30.65 6.94 22.80
CA ASP A 163 29.73 6.82 23.96
C ASP A 163 28.42 7.63 23.84
N GLY A 164 28.19 8.21 22.66
CA GLY A 164 27.01 8.97 22.26
C GLY A 164 27.01 10.38 22.84
N THR A 165 28.20 11.00 23.00
CA THR A 165 28.35 12.42 23.34
C THR A 165 29.70 12.99 22.91
N THR A 166 29.66 14.09 22.14
CA THR A 166 30.80 14.97 21.77
C THR A 166 31.87 15.13 22.88
N ASP A 167 33.14 14.94 22.54
CA ASP A 167 34.28 14.94 23.47
C ASP A 167 34.79 16.37 23.86
N GLU A 168 35.93 16.50 24.55
CA GLU A 168 36.58 17.83 24.78
C GLU A 168 37.47 18.23 23.57
N GLU A 169 37.08 19.30 22.84
CA GLU A 169 37.78 19.95 21.69
C GLU A 169 39.33 19.84 21.73
N GLY A 170 39.92 19.53 20.57
CA GLY A 170 41.35 19.36 20.33
C GLY A 170 42.18 20.65 20.41
N THR A 171 43.50 20.54 20.23
CA THR A 171 44.43 21.67 20.13
C THR A 171 45.65 21.29 19.30
N SER A 172 46.29 22.22 18.60
CA SER A 172 47.57 21.96 17.90
C SER A 172 48.69 21.27 18.73
N ALA A 173 48.70 21.47 20.06
CA ALA A 173 49.65 20.81 20.96
C ALA A 173 49.30 19.33 21.31
N ALA A 174 48.16 18.85 20.83
CA ALA A 174 47.64 17.48 20.81
C ALA A 174 46.36 17.47 19.95
N PRO A 175 46.49 17.33 18.60
CA PRO A 175 45.35 17.18 17.69
C PRO A 175 44.50 15.95 18.04
N ILE A 176 43.39 15.79 17.32
CA ILE A 176 42.55 14.60 17.43
C ILE A 176 43.07 13.54 16.43
N ASP A 177 42.76 12.28 16.74
CA ASP A 177 43.26 11.02 16.20
C ASP A 177 42.12 10.04 16.54
N CYS A 178 41.06 10.03 15.72
CA CYS A 178 39.73 9.56 16.12
C CYS A 178 39.59 8.03 16.05
N ASP A 179 40.00 7.37 14.95
CA ASP A 179 40.06 5.89 14.83
C ASP A 179 41.18 5.25 15.72
N ALA A 180 42.24 6.01 16.00
CA ALA A 180 43.46 5.62 16.71
C ALA A 180 44.48 4.72 15.96
N ASP A 181 44.61 4.85 14.62
CA ASP A 181 45.71 4.34 13.78
C ASP A 181 47.04 5.02 14.16
N GLY A 182 47.03 6.36 14.17
CA GLY A 182 48.16 7.22 14.52
C GLY A 182 48.72 8.10 13.39
N GLU A 183 47.98 8.26 12.29
CA GLU A 183 47.85 9.56 11.58
C GLU A 183 46.88 10.49 12.42
N ASN A 184 46.45 11.68 11.98
CA ASN A 184 45.58 12.60 12.76
C ASN A 184 44.44 13.09 11.87
N ASP A 185 43.31 13.54 12.41
CA ASP A 185 42.12 14.00 11.65
C ASP A 185 42.37 15.03 10.52
N TYR A 186 43.46 15.81 10.58
CA TYR A 186 43.83 16.83 9.57
C TYR A 186 44.90 16.33 8.58
N GLN A 187 45.21 15.04 8.67
CA GLN A 187 46.20 14.28 7.90
C GLN A 187 45.67 12.85 7.73
N ASP A 188 44.35 12.70 7.54
CA ASP A 188 43.69 11.43 7.31
C ASP A 188 42.49 11.65 6.39
N PHE A 189 42.15 10.64 5.61
CA PHE A 189 41.04 10.71 4.66
C PHE A 189 39.73 10.13 5.24
N ASP A 190 39.82 9.45 6.39
CA ASP A 190 38.89 8.46 6.95
C ASP A 190 38.86 8.66 8.50
N SER A 191 38.43 9.85 8.97
CA SER A 191 38.66 10.35 10.35
C SER A 191 38.39 9.35 11.49
N ASP A 192 37.29 8.60 11.42
CA ASP A 192 36.87 7.61 12.42
C ASP A 192 37.05 6.13 11.98
N GLY A 193 37.41 5.90 10.71
CA GLY A 193 37.77 4.58 10.17
C GLY A 193 36.60 3.71 9.71
N ASP A 194 35.44 4.32 9.41
CA ASP A 194 34.24 3.63 8.92
C ASP A 194 34.39 3.11 7.46
N THR A 195 35.26 3.73 6.65
CA THR A 195 35.56 3.50 5.22
C THR A 195 34.70 4.22 4.16
N ILE A 196 33.84 5.14 4.58
CA ILE A 196 33.51 6.40 3.88
C ILE A 196 34.74 7.32 4.05
N GLY A 197 34.60 8.64 4.11
CA GLY A 197 35.74 9.56 4.11
C GLY A 197 35.31 11.01 4.00
N ASP A 198 35.99 11.85 4.79
CA ASP A 198 35.58 13.20 5.19
C ASP A 198 35.10 14.10 4.02
N SER A 199 35.65 13.90 2.82
CA SER A 199 35.30 14.64 1.59
C SER A 199 33.88 14.37 1.02
N ASP A 200 33.28 13.20 1.26
CA ASP A 200 31.92 12.85 0.81
C ASP A 200 30.86 13.13 1.91
N GLU A 201 31.24 13.10 3.21
CA GLU A 201 30.39 13.41 4.37
C GLU A 201 30.38 14.91 4.73
N SER A 202 31.57 15.52 4.69
CA SER A 202 31.83 16.93 4.96
C SER A 202 31.45 17.39 6.38
N THR A 203 31.18 18.68 6.55
CA THR A 203 30.88 19.29 7.85
C THR A 203 29.40 19.14 8.25
N GLY A 204 28.91 17.90 8.25
CA GLY A 204 27.54 17.49 8.53
C GLY A 204 27.06 17.60 9.99
N ASP A 205 25.86 17.08 10.23
CA ASP A 205 25.03 16.97 11.46
C ASP A 205 23.61 16.53 10.97
N ASN A 206 23.51 15.32 10.39
CA ASN A 206 22.32 14.89 9.63
C ASN A 206 21.09 14.58 10.52
N ASP A 207 21.23 13.73 11.55
CA ASP A 207 20.16 13.45 12.52
C ASP A 207 19.79 14.69 13.38
N GLY A 208 20.80 15.46 13.77
CA GLY A 208 20.70 16.64 14.64
C GLY A 208 21.03 16.42 16.14
N ASP A 209 21.77 15.36 16.52
CA ASP A 209 22.34 15.13 17.86
C ASP A 209 23.32 16.26 18.23
N GLY A 210 24.25 16.55 17.32
CA GLY A 210 25.35 17.51 17.49
C GLY A 210 26.76 16.92 17.52
N ILE A 211 26.91 15.62 17.23
CA ILE A 211 28.11 15.06 16.57
C ILE A 211 28.13 15.59 15.11
N ARG A 212 29.04 15.13 14.25
CA ARG A 212 29.00 15.35 12.80
C ARG A 212 29.27 14.04 12.09
N ASP A 213 28.66 13.87 10.93
CA ASP A 213 28.67 12.69 10.07
C ASP A 213 30.05 11.95 10.07
N ARG A 214 31.15 12.57 9.61
CA ARG A 214 32.55 12.03 9.65
C ARG A 214 33.21 11.78 11.02
N TYR A 215 32.41 11.71 12.09
CA TYR A 215 32.79 11.40 13.46
C TYR A 215 31.69 10.59 14.19
N ASP A 216 30.75 9.98 13.48
CA ASP A 216 29.60 9.25 14.04
C ASP A 216 29.58 7.76 13.67
N ASP A 217 28.98 6.93 14.52
CA ASP A 217 28.83 5.48 14.30
C ASP A 217 27.54 5.16 13.49
N ASP A 218 26.62 6.12 13.35
CA ASP A 218 25.16 5.93 13.06
C ASP A 218 24.53 7.28 12.62
N SER A 219 24.92 7.83 11.46
CA SER A 219 24.67 9.23 11.02
C SER A 219 23.20 9.68 10.91
N ASP A 220 22.22 8.79 11.02
CA ASP A 220 20.79 9.14 10.99
C ASP A 220 19.90 8.54 12.12
N ASP A 221 20.49 7.93 13.17
CA ASP A 221 19.83 7.28 14.35
C ASP A 221 18.91 6.10 13.97
N ASP A 222 19.26 5.38 12.90
CA ASP A 222 18.63 4.13 12.44
C ASP A 222 19.06 2.89 13.26
N SER A 223 20.29 2.84 13.76
CA SER A 223 20.91 1.68 14.44
C SER A 223 21.39 0.50 13.56
N ILE A 224 21.62 0.71 12.26
CA ILE A 224 22.67 0.04 11.49
C ILE A 224 23.99 0.78 11.83
N SER A 225 24.79 1.24 10.87
CA SER A 225 26.05 1.98 11.08
C SER A 225 26.70 2.23 9.73
N ASP A 226 27.22 3.43 9.54
CA ASP A 226 27.83 3.94 8.31
C ASP A 226 28.81 2.93 7.68
N ALA A 227 29.64 2.25 8.50
CA ALA A 227 30.59 1.21 8.06
C ALA A 227 29.99 -0.13 7.55
N GLU A 228 28.71 -0.42 7.83
CA GLU A 228 27.94 -1.49 7.17
C GLU A 228 27.18 -0.96 5.93
N GLU A 229 26.91 0.34 5.83
CA GLU A 229 26.27 1.04 4.71
C GLU A 229 27.22 1.63 3.64
N ALA A 230 28.52 1.79 3.89
CA ALA A 230 29.53 2.29 2.94
C ALA A 230 29.64 1.46 1.63
N GLY A 231 29.07 0.25 1.61
CA GLY A 231 28.86 -0.58 0.42
C GLY A 231 30.07 -1.38 -0.07
N ASP A 232 31.31 -0.86 -0.01
CA ASP A 232 32.51 -1.70 -0.01
C ASP A 232 33.57 -1.39 1.07
N THR A 233 34.85 -1.13 0.75
CA THR A 233 35.94 -0.78 1.70
C THR A 233 37.09 -0.05 0.98
N ASP A 234 36.78 0.78 -0.02
CA ASP A 234 37.76 1.44 -0.92
C ASP A 234 37.33 2.90 -1.13
N ILE A 235 37.33 3.70 -0.05
CA ILE A 235 37.16 5.17 0.12
C ILE A 235 37.36 6.09 -1.13
N ASN A 236 38.14 5.64 -2.10
CA ASN A 236 38.23 6.23 -3.44
C ASN A 236 36.97 5.95 -4.32
N THR A 237 35.95 5.28 -3.79
CA THR A 237 34.61 5.12 -4.37
C THR A 237 33.60 5.85 -3.49
N SER A 238 32.83 6.76 -4.08
CA SER A 238 31.70 7.36 -3.37
C SER A 238 30.76 6.29 -2.81
N PRO A 239 30.15 6.55 -1.63
CA PRO A 239 29.17 5.69 -0.99
C PRO A 239 28.06 5.17 -1.92
N VAL A 240 27.44 4.07 -1.50
CA VAL A 240 26.26 3.53 -2.19
C VAL A 240 25.05 4.45 -1.98
N ASP A 241 24.22 4.46 -3.02
CA ASP A 241 22.95 5.16 -3.18
C ASP A 241 22.08 4.09 -3.88
N THR A 242 21.28 3.37 -3.10
CA THR A 242 20.64 2.11 -3.52
C THR A 242 19.43 2.34 -4.44
N ASP A 243 18.72 3.46 -4.31
CA ASP A 243 17.52 3.80 -5.11
C ASP A 243 17.77 4.74 -6.33
N ASP A 244 18.96 5.36 -6.46
CA ASP A 244 19.34 6.44 -7.41
C ASP A 244 18.72 7.85 -7.10
N ASP A 245 18.28 8.17 -5.87
CA ASP A 245 17.79 9.50 -5.43
C ASP A 245 18.88 10.57 -5.46
N GLY A 246 20.08 10.23 -4.96
CA GLY A 246 21.17 11.17 -4.68
C GLY A 246 21.39 11.48 -3.19
N THR A 247 20.74 10.75 -2.29
CA THR A 247 21.10 10.64 -0.87
C THR A 247 21.74 9.25 -0.68
N PRO A 248 22.98 9.16 -0.14
CA PRO A 248 23.59 7.86 0.15
C PRO A 248 22.89 7.07 1.25
N ASP A 249 23.05 5.75 1.24
CA ASP A 249 22.40 4.81 2.19
C ASP A 249 22.66 5.22 3.66
N TYR A 250 23.91 5.57 4.03
CA TYR A 250 24.28 6.05 5.38
C TYR A 250 23.65 7.38 5.84
N LEU A 251 22.86 8.04 4.99
CA LEU A 251 22.14 9.29 5.28
C LEU A 251 20.62 9.20 5.01
N ASP A 252 20.09 8.04 4.61
CA ASP A 252 18.67 7.83 4.28
C ASP A 252 18.09 6.53 4.87
N ALA A 253 17.50 6.62 6.07
CA ALA A 253 16.81 5.57 6.84
C ALA A 253 15.64 4.80 6.16
N ASP A 254 15.58 4.75 4.84
CA ASP A 254 14.69 3.94 3.97
C ASP A 254 15.49 3.69 2.65
N SER A 255 16.67 3.06 2.77
CA SER A 255 17.78 3.04 1.79
C SER A 255 17.39 2.62 0.37
N ASP A 256 16.36 1.77 0.22
CA ASP A 256 15.82 1.37 -1.09
C ASP A 256 14.48 2.01 -1.46
N ASN A 257 13.94 2.84 -0.56
CA ASN A 257 12.69 3.58 -0.63
C ASN A 257 11.45 2.66 -0.88
N ASP A 258 11.43 1.40 -0.46
CA ASP A 258 10.21 0.56 -0.39
C ASP A 258 9.13 1.24 0.45
N GLY A 259 9.53 1.93 1.52
CA GLY A 259 8.62 2.56 2.48
C GLY A 259 8.51 1.84 3.82
N ILE A 260 9.47 0.97 4.17
CA ILE A 260 9.74 0.52 5.53
C ILE A 260 11.12 1.06 5.88
N THR A 261 11.22 1.86 6.93
CA THR A 261 12.52 2.38 7.40
C THR A 261 13.44 1.26 7.88
N ASP A 262 14.74 1.41 7.67
CA ASP A 262 15.73 0.33 7.81
C ASP A 262 15.78 -0.29 9.22
N ILE A 263 15.54 0.50 10.27
CA ILE A 263 15.38 0.05 11.67
C ILE A 263 14.21 -0.93 11.87
N ASP A 264 13.10 -0.75 11.14
CA ASP A 264 11.94 -1.64 11.16
C ASP A 264 12.14 -2.81 10.17
N GLU A 265 12.87 -2.64 9.05
CA GLU A 265 13.37 -3.73 8.18
C GLU A 265 14.21 -4.74 8.98
N VAL A 266 15.26 -4.27 9.66
CA VAL A 266 16.09 -5.06 10.59
C VAL A 266 15.24 -5.67 11.72
N GLY A 267 14.15 -4.99 12.10
CA GLY A 267 13.14 -5.48 13.04
C GLY A 267 12.28 -6.64 12.52
N LEU A 268 11.95 -6.65 11.23
CA LEU A 268 11.21 -7.70 10.52
C LEU A 268 12.13 -8.88 10.13
N GLY A 269 13.39 -8.58 9.81
CA GLY A 269 14.41 -9.51 9.32
C GLY A 269 14.51 -9.58 7.80
N THR A 270 14.15 -8.48 7.14
CA THR A 270 14.30 -8.18 5.70
C THR A 270 15.71 -7.64 5.41
N ASP A 271 15.92 -6.89 4.33
CA ASP A 271 17.22 -6.53 3.75
C ASP A 271 17.12 -5.07 3.24
N PRO A 272 17.51 -4.05 4.06
CA PRO A 272 17.43 -2.60 3.78
C PRO A 272 17.77 -2.13 2.36
N THR A 273 18.59 -2.91 1.65
CA THR A 273 19.07 -2.58 0.29
C THR A 273 18.28 -3.29 -0.83
N ASN A 274 17.14 -3.93 -0.54
CA ASN A 274 16.39 -4.75 -1.50
C ASN A 274 14.89 -4.96 -1.19
N VAL A 275 14.08 -4.09 -1.81
CA VAL A 275 12.61 -3.96 -1.88
C VAL A 275 11.77 -5.25 -1.90
N ASP A 276 12.34 -6.40 -2.28
CA ASP A 276 11.71 -7.73 -2.39
C ASP A 276 12.69 -8.76 -1.80
N SER A 277 12.80 -8.79 -0.46
CA SER A 277 13.80 -9.54 0.32
C SER A 277 13.91 -11.02 -0.01
N ASP A 278 12.78 -11.68 -0.34
CA ASP A 278 12.75 -13.10 -0.69
C ASP A 278 12.68 -13.43 -2.19
N GLY A 279 12.45 -12.41 -3.03
CA GLY A 279 12.61 -12.44 -4.49
C GLY A 279 11.45 -13.11 -5.24
N ASP A 280 10.23 -12.89 -4.76
CA ASP A 280 8.97 -13.52 -5.19
C ASP A 280 8.18 -12.63 -6.18
N GLY A 281 8.36 -11.31 -6.12
CA GLY A 281 7.75 -10.29 -6.98
C GLY A 281 6.70 -9.43 -6.28
N VAL A 282 6.87 -9.24 -4.97
CA VAL A 282 6.06 -8.42 -4.06
C VAL A 282 7.04 -7.61 -3.21
N SER A 283 6.69 -6.38 -2.83
CA SER A 283 7.57 -5.60 -1.96
C SER A 283 7.29 -5.84 -0.48
N ASP A 284 8.28 -5.61 0.37
CA ASP A 284 8.21 -5.99 1.78
C ASP A 284 7.18 -5.16 2.57
N LEU A 285 7.00 -3.87 2.25
CA LEU A 285 5.85 -3.05 2.68
C LEU A 285 4.50 -3.68 2.30
N ILE A 286 4.37 -4.18 1.07
CA ILE A 286 3.12 -4.79 0.60
C ILE A 286 2.81 -6.05 1.41
N GLU A 287 3.83 -6.84 1.75
CA GLU A 287 3.74 -8.04 2.57
C GLU A 287 3.36 -7.72 4.02
N GLU A 288 4.04 -6.76 4.67
CA GLU A 288 3.77 -6.34 6.06
C GLU A 288 2.32 -5.84 6.22
N VAL A 289 1.88 -4.97 5.30
CA VAL A 289 0.53 -4.36 5.33
C VAL A 289 -0.57 -5.35 4.90
N ALA A 290 -0.26 -6.34 4.07
CA ALA A 290 -1.17 -7.47 3.83
C ALA A 290 -1.26 -8.43 5.03
N GLY A 291 -0.29 -8.38 5.95
CA GLY A 291 -0.14 -9.31 7.06
C GLY A 291 0.37 -10.68 6.62
N THR A 292 1.16 -10.71 5.55
CA THR A 292 1.82 -11.87 4.96
C THR A 292 3.27 -11.95 5.48
N SER A 293 4.28 -12.33 4.69
CA SER A 293 5.61 -12.67 5.24
C SER A 293 6.76 -12.32 4.29
N PRO A 294 7.40 -11.14 4.44
CA PRO A 294 8.57 -10.65 3.66
C PRO A 294 9.81 -11.58 3.54
N THR A 295 9.77 -12.78 4.13
CA THR A 295 10.91 -13.70 4.27
C THR A 295 10.55 -15.19 4.02
N ASP A 296 9.38 -15.50 3.44
CA ASP A 296 9.02 -16.85 2.96
C ASP A 296 8.25 -16.79 1.61
N PRO A 297 8.91 -17.08 0.45
CA PRO A 297 8.44 -16.84 -0.93
C PRO A 297 7.36 -17.84 -1.38
N ALA A 298 6.31 -17.91 -0.57
CA ALA A 298 5.26 -18.90 -0.54
C ALA A 298 4.05 -18.46 0.33
N ASP A 299 4.24 -17.46 1.20
CA ASP A 299 3.20 -16.85 2.03
C ASP A 299 3.10 -15.35 1.71
N ASN A 300 2.82 -15.04 0.42
CA ASN A 300 2.64 -13.70 -0.15
C ASN A 300 1.16 -13.38 -0.46
N PRO A 301 0.77 -12.11 -0.78
CA PRO A 301 -0.62 -11.73 -1.03
C PRO A 301 -1.30 -12.47 -2.20
N GLN A 302 -0.63 -12.65 -3.34
CA GLN A 302 -1.20 -13.31 -4.53
C GLN A 302 -1.31 -14.83 -4.35
N ALA A 303 -0.41 -15.44 -3.57
CA ALA A 303 -0.42 -16.85 -3.19
C ALA A 303 -1.58 -17.15 -2.24
N ASN A 304 -1.80 -16.25 -1.28
CA ASN A 304 -2.93 -16.25 -0.36
C ASN A 304 -4.26 -15.91 -1.08
N GLY A 305 -4.21 -15.07 -2.12
CA GLY A 305 -5.32 -14.75 -3.00
C GLY A 305 -6.06 -13.47 -2.63
N ASP A 306 -5.32 -12.52 -2.07
CA ASP A 306 -5.64 -11.09 -2.05
C ASP A 306 -4.96 -10.40 -3.25
N PHE A 307 -5.31 -9.13 -3.52
CA PHE A 307 -5.02 -8.49 -4.80
C PHE A 307 -4.38 -7.14 -4.59
N VAL A 308 -3.16 -6.96 -5.09
CA VAL A 308 -2.39 -5.72 -4.95
C VAL A 308 -2.10 -5.14 -6.34
N PHE A 309 -2.23 -3.83 -6.45
CA PHE A 309 -1.89 -3.05 -7.65
C PHE A 309 -0.98 -1.90 -7.26
N VAL A 310 0.26 -1.89 -7.77
CA VAL A 310 1.16 -0.76 -7.68
C VAL A 310 0.74 0.26 -8.75
N ILE A 311 0.41 1.47 -8.33
CA ILE A 311 -0.22 2.55 -9.13
C ILE A 311 0.61 3.86 -9.09
N PRO A 312 1.85 3.88 -9.63
CA PRO A 312 2.75 5.04 -9.52
C PRO A 312 2.17 6.31 -10.14
N TYR A 313 2.51 7.46 -9.56
CA TYR A 313 1.90 8.73 -9.96
C TYR A 313 2.44 9.22 -11.33
N GLN A 314 1.55 9.28 -12.31
CA GLN A 314 1.79 9.57 -13.74
C GLN A 314 2.53 8.48 -14.53
N ASP A 315 2.76 7.30 -13.94
CA ASP A 315 3.45 6.17 -14.59
C ASP A 315 2.61 4.87 -14.62
N PRO A 316 3.03 3.83 -15.37
CA PRO A 316 2.18 2.67 -15.65
C PRO A 316 1.89 1.77 -14.44
N THR A 317 0.60 1.51 -14.20
CA THR A 317 0.13 0.60 -13.17
C THR A 317 0.52 -0.86 -13.43
N SER A 318 0.95 -1.57 -12.39
CA SER A 318 1.32 -2.99 -12.40
C SER A 318 0.62 -3.80 -11.29
N PRO A 319 0.04 -4.98 -11.59
CA PRO A 319 -0.23 -5.52 -12.91
C PRO A 319 -1.40 -4.80 -13.59
N MET A 320 -1.44 -4.78 -14.94
CA MET A 320 -2.55 -4.14 -15.68
C MET A 320 -3.93 -4.83 -15.52
N GLN A 321 -3.98 -5.99 -14.86
CA GLN A 321 -5.19 -6.69 -14.39
C GLN A 321 -4.83 -7.90 -13.50
N ASP A 322 -5.74 -8.34 -12.63
CA ASP A 322 -5.73 -9.72 -12.10
C ASP A 322 -7.14 -10.31 -11.85
N THR A 323 -7.21 -11.64 -11.78
CA THR A 323 -8.44 -12.45 -11.78
C THR A 323 -8.89 -12.86 -10.36
N VAL A 324 -9.82 -12.11 -9.81
CA VAL A 324 -10.46 -12.36 -8.51
C VAL A 324 -11.45 -13.53 -8.59
N LYS A 325 -11.44 -14.43 -7.59
CA LYS A 325 -12.16 -15.72 -7.61
C LYS A 325 -13.18 -15.77 -6.48
N PHE A 326 -14.47 -15.69 -6.80
CA PHE A 326 -15.55 -15.62 -5.81
C PHE A 326 -16.37 -16.91 -5.70
N ARG A 327 -16.89 -17.13 -4.50
CA ARG A 327 -17.94 -18.12 -4.18
C ARG A 327 -19.31 -17.50 -4.45
N THR A 328 -20.32 -18.36 -4.65
CA THR A 328 -21.71 -17.94 -4.95
C THR A 328 -22.73 -18.62 -4.03
N ASN A 329 -22.27 -19.17 -2.90
CA ASN A 329 -23.15 -19.78 -1.93
C ASN A 329 -23.92 -18.67 -1.17
N ILE A 330 -25.20 -18.87 -0.91
CA ILE A 330 -26.00 -17.92 -0.12
C ILE A 330 -25.47 -17.91 1.33
N GLN A 331 -24.83 -16.81 1.72
CA GLN A 331 -24.32 -16.61 3.08
C GLN A 331 -25.43 -16.25 4.07
N PHE A 332 -26.35 -15.38 3.65
CA PHE A 332 -27.41 -14.79 4.47
C PHE A 332 -28.79 -15.16 3.90
N ALA A 333 -29.67 -15.75 4.73
CA ALA A 333 -31.04 -16.02 4.33
C ALA A 333 -32.03 -15.88 5.48
N ASP A 334 -33.27 -15.54 5.14
CA ASP A 334 -34.37 -15.35 6.09
C ASP A 334 -35.59 -16.18 5.66
N VAL A 335 -35.87 -17.29 6.34
CA VAL A 335 -36.97 -18.20 5.97
C VAL A 335 -38.22 -17.96 6.84
N TYR A 336 -39.27 -17.41 6.24
CA TYR A 336 -40.58 -17.25 6.87
C TYR A 336 -41.49 -18.45 6.56
N PHE A 337 -41.55 -19.40 7.50
CA PHE A 337 -42.52 -20.50 7.48
C PHE A 337 -43.89 -19.98 7.88
N ALA A 338 -44.91 -20.24 7.07
CA ALA A 338 -46.24 -19.77 7.37
C ALA A 338 -47.31 -20.84 7.10
N PHE A 339 -48.09 -21.07 8.14
CA PHE A 339 -48.91 -22.26 8.29
C PHE A 339 -50.39 -22.01 8.01
N ASP A 340 -50.98 -22.93 7.30
CA ASP A 340 -52.38 -23.24 7.48
C ASP A 340 -52.60 -23.93 8.84
N THR A 341 -53.74 -23.67 9.48
CA THR A 341 -54.11 -24.32 10.75
C THR A 341 -55.55 -24.81 10.81
N THR A 342 -56.18 -25.04 9.65
CA THR A 342 -57.46 -25.76 9.59
C THR A 342 -57.34 -27.23 10.03
N GLY A 343 -58.48 -27.93 10.07
CA GLY A 343 -58.60 -29.21 10.76
C GLY A 343 -57.87 -30.39 10.13
N SER A 344 -57.56 -30.30 8.83
CA SER A 344 -56.74 -31.24 8.06
C SER A 344 -55.30 -31.22 8.56
N MET A 345 -54.65 -30.07 8.44
CA MET A 345 -53.22 -29.78 8.73
C MET A 345 -52.77 -29.99 10.18
N SER A 346 -53.58 -30.65 11.01
CA SER A 346 -53.35 -30.84 12.44
C SER A 346 -52.18 -31.77 12.76
N ALA A 347 -51.74 -32.64 11.84
CA ALA A 347 -50.61 -33.54 12.02
C ALA A 347 -49.28 -32.83 11.70
N GLU A 348 -49.23 -32.16 10.56
CA GLU A 348 -48.15 -31.32 10.02
C GLU A 348 -47.83 -30.20 11.01
N LEU A 349 -48.86 -29.50 11.48
CA LEU A 349 -48.77 -28.45 12.49
C LEU A 349 -48.29 -28.99 13.84
N THR A 350 -48.55 -30.26 14.16
CA THR A 350 -48.03 -30.91 15.38
C THR A 350 -46.55 -31.29 15.23
N ALA A 351 -46.13 -31.74 14.05
CA ALA A 351 -44.73 -32.03 13.74
C ALA A 351 -43.87 -30.77 13.77
N MET A 352 -44.30 -29.70 13.09
CA MET A 352 -43.53 -28.45 12.96
C MET A 352 -43.45 -27.64 14.26
N LYS A 353 -44.42 -27.81 15.18
CA LYS A 353 -44.37 -27.24 16.54
C LYS A 353 -43.50 -28.03 17.54
N ASN A 354 -42.88 -29.14 17.14
CA ASN A 354 -42.03 -29.92 18.03
C ASN A 354 -40.71 -29.19 18.31
N MET A 355 -40.43 -28.90 19.58
CA MET A 355 -39.21 -28.19 20.01
C MET A 355 -37.89 -28.98 19.77
N THR A 356 -37.97 -30.24 19.35
CA THR A 356 -36.80 -31.11 19.10
C THR A 356 -36.80 -31.74 17.70
N THR A 357 -37.90 -31.61 16.93
CA THR A 357 -38.00 -32.17 15.56
C THR A 357 -38.84 -31.31 14.62
N GLY A 358 -39.12 -30.06 14.97
CA GLY A 358 -39.90 -29.11 14.17
C GLY A 358 -39.01 -27.97 13.68
N VAL A 359 -39.54 -26.74 13.64
CA VAL A 359 -38.78 -25.55 13.16
C VAL A 359 -37.38 -25.40 13.77
N PRO A 360 -37.14 -25.57 15.09
CA PRO A 360 -35.77 -25.48 15.63
C PRO A 360 -34.81 -26.49 14.99
N ALA A 361 -35.22 -27.75 14.88
CA ALA A 361 -34.41 -28.78 14.24
C ALA A 361 -34.26 -28.58 12.72
N ILE A 362 -35.14 -27.81 12.07
CA ILE A 362 -34.95 -27.39 10.66
C ILE A 362 -33.84 -26.35 10.58
N VAL A 363 -33.81 -25.36 11.49
CA VAL A 363 -32.69 -24.40 11.59
C VAL A 363 -31.37 -25.15 11.84
N ASP A 364 -31.33 -26.03 12.84
CA ASP A 364 -30.15 -26.84 13.19
C ASP A 364 -29.63 -27.73 12.03
N GLN A 365 -30.47 -28.03 11.02
CA GLN A 365 -30.11 -28.81 9.82
C GLN A 365 -29.78 -27.94 8.59
N LEU A 366 -29.93 -26.62 8.70
CA LEU A 366 -29.67 -25.65 7.63
C LEU A 366 -28.47 -24.74 7.94
N THR A 367 -28.20 -24.44 9.21
CA THR A 367 -27.02 -23.66 9.64
C THR A 367 -25.72 -24.43 9.47
N CYS A 368 -24.62 -23.72 9.24
CA CYS A 368 -23.26 -24.30 9.22
C CYS A 368 -22.70 -24.47 10.65
N ASP A 369 -21.85 -25.48 10.86
CA ASP A 369 -21.14 -25.69 12.14
C ASP A 369 -19.83 -24.86 12.17
N VAL A 370 -19.72 -23.94 13.14
CA VAL A 370 -18.47 -23.20 13.43
C VAL A 370 -17.46 -24.14 14.10
N ILE A 371 -16.24 -24.22 13.55
CA ILE A 371 -15.17 -25.09 14.04
C ILE A 371 -14.22 -24.36 15.01
N GLY A 372 -14.13 -23.03 14.90
CA GLY A 372 -13.42 -22.18 15.86
C GLY A 372 -11.92 -22.01 15.64
N GLY A 373 -11.45 -22.13 14.39
CA GLY A 373 -10.22 -21.48 13.95
C GLY A 373 -10.54 -20.09 13.41
N ALA A 374 -9.65 -19.12 13.64
CA ALA A 374 -9.63 -17.88 12.87
C ALA A 374 -9.15 -18.17 11.44
N CYS A 375 -9.52 -17.32 10.50
CA CYS A 375 -9.09 -17.36 9.11
C CYS A 375 -9.31 -16.00 8.46
N LEU A 376 -8.53 -15.71 7.43
CA LEU A 376 -8.85 -14.70 6.42
C LEU A 376 -9.33 -15.40 5.13
N LEU A 377 -8.85 -16.63 4.88
CA LEU A 377 -8.92 -17.30 3.59
C LEU A 377 -9.44 -18.74 3.69
N ASP A 378 -9.87 -19.29 2.56
CA ASP A 378 -10.37 -20.68 2.47
C ASP A 378 -9.24 -21.73 2.60
N VAL A 379 -7.97 -21.34 2.51
CA VAL A 379 -6.79 -22.23 2.60
C VAL A 379 -6.44 -22.57 4.05
N ASP A 380 -6.55 -21.61 4.96
CA ASP A 380 -6.41 -21.73 6.43
C ASP A 380 -7.36 -22.82 6.97
N CYS A 381 -8.53 -22.93 6.33
CA CYS A 381 -9.61 -23.81 6.70
C CYS A 381 -9.41 -25.24 6.18
N GLY A 382 -9.00 -26.14 7.09
CA GLY A 382 -8.74 -27.55 6.80
C GLY A 382 -9.84 -28.27 5.98
N ALA A 383 -9.40 -29.06 4.99
CA ALA A 383 -10.20 -29.66 3.92
C ALA A 383 -11.65 -30.08 4.30
N GLY A 384 -12.62 -29.36 3.72
CA GLY A 384 -14.06 -29.50 4.00
C GLY A 384 -14.63 -28.36 4.84
N ALA A 385 -13.77 -27.47 5.33
CA ALA A 385 -14.15 -26.16 5.86
C ALA A 385 -14.04 -25.05 4.79
N VAL A 386 -14.60 -23.89 5.10
CA VAL A 386 -14.46 -22.60 4.38
C VAL A 386 -14.46 -21.47 5.40
N CYS A 387 -13.89 -20.31 5.05
CA CYS A 387 -13.86 -19.12 5.89
C CYS A 387 -15.12 -18.25 5.72
N PHE A 388 -15.70 -17.80 6.82
CA PHE A 388 -16.86 -16.89 6.86
C PHE A 388 -16.85 -16.09 8.18
N GLN A 389 -16.88 -14.75 8.08
CA GLN A 389 -16.78 -13.83 9.24
C GLN A 389 -15.63 -14.22 10.18
N ASP A 390 -14.43 -14.29 9.59
CA ASP A 390 -13.15 -14.55 10.22
C ASP A 390 -13.07 -15.91 10.96
N GLN A 391 -13.97 -16.84 10.61
CA GLN A 391 -14.10 -18.15 11.26
C GLN A 391 -14.26 -19.29 10.26
N CYS A 392 -13.47 -20.35 10.46
CA CYS A 392 -13.66 -21.59 9.70
C CYS A 392 -14.96 -22.28 10.13
N ILE A 393 -15.86 -22.46 9.16
CA ILE A 393 -17.10 -23.25 9.25
C ILE A 393 -16.95 -24.54 8.43
N GLN A 394 -17.57 -25.64 8.84
CA GLN A 394 -17.71 -26.82 7.95
C GLN A 394 -18.77 -26.54 6.88
N ASP A 395 -18.54 -26.93 5.61
CA ASP A 395 -19.64 -27.44 4.78
C ASP A 395 -19.82 -28.93 5.13
N PRO A 396 -20.80 -29.30 5.96
CA PRO A 396 -20.98 -30.69 6.38
C PRO A 396 -21.34 -31.64 5.21
N ASN A 397 -21.61 -31.10 4.03
CA ASN A 397 -22.23 -31.78 2.91
C ASN A 397 -21.41 -31.78 1.61
N ALA A 398 -20.24 -31.13 1.57
CA ALA A 398 -19.28 -31.10 0.45
C ALA A 398 -19.96 -31.02 -0.94
N GLY A 399 -20.94 -30.12 -1.08
CA GLY A 399 -21.79 -30.03 -2.27
C GLY A 399 -23.29 -29.87 -2.00
N GLN A 400 -23.88 -30.41 -0.91
CA GLN A 400 -25.28 -30.06 -0.56
C GLN A 400 -25.40 -28.73 0.18
N GLY A 401 -24.33 -28.25 0.84
CA GLY A 401 -24.24 -26.94 1.49
C GLY A 401 -24.97 -26.81 2.83
N CYS A 402 -24.86 -25.60 3.38
CA CYS A 402 -25.52 -25.04 4.55
C CYS A 402 -25.59 -23.50 4.35
N ILE A 403 -26.32 -22.79 5.21
CA ILE A 403 -26.45 -21.33 5.20
C ILE A 403 -25.79 -20.80 6.48
N PRO A 404 -24.65 -20.08 6.40
CA PRO A 404 -23.93 -19.60 7.57
C PRO A 404 -24.77 -18.73 8.51
N ASN A 405 -25.53 -17.77 7.98
CA ASN A 405 -26.27 -16.78 8.75
C ASN A 405 -27.78 -16.82 8.42
N LEU A 406 -28.44 -17.89 8.86
CA LEU A 406 -29.88 -18.14 8.67
C LEU A 406 -30.73 -17.61 9.83
N TRP A 407 -31.70 -16.73 9.55
CA TRP A 407 -32.77 -16.37 10.50
C TRP A 407 -34.10 -16.97 10.03
N THR A 408 -35.05 -17.25 10.94
CA THR A 408 -36.32 -17.91 10.57
C THR A 408 -37.53 -17.36 11.32
N GLY A 409 -38.69 -17.28 10.68
CA GLY A 409 -39.93 -16.79 11.28
C GLY A 409 -41.11 -17.75 11.11
N VAL A 410 -42.09 -17.66 12.02
CA VAL A 410 -43.28 -18.52 12.03
C VAL A 410 -44.58 -17.71 12.04
N GLY A 411 -45.34 -17.80 10.95
CA GLY A 411 -46.66 -17.18 10.75
C GLY A 411 -47.81 -18.17 10.58
N ARG A 412 -49.05 -17.69 10.46
CA ARG A 412 -50.20 -18.52 10.06
C ARG A 412 -51.38 -17.73 9.46
N TRP A 413 -52.35 -18.43 8.86
CA TRP A 413 -53.41 -17.82 8.00
C TRP A 413 -54.86 -18.10 8.38
N ASP A 414 -55.20 -18.31 9.66
CA ASP A 414 -56.61 -18.44 10.06
C ASP A 414 -57.05 -17.52 11.21
N ASP A 415 -58.38 -17.49 11.36
CA ASP A 415 -59.24 -16.94 12.40
C ASP A 415 -58.65 -15.95 13.43
N LEU A 416 -59.30 -14.78 13.50
CA LEU A 416 -58.99 -13.74 14.47
C LEU A 416 -59.09 -14.28 15.90
N ASN A 417 -57.98 -14.19 16.65
CA ASN A 417 -57.80 -14.42 18.10
C ASN A 417 -57.32 -15.81 18.61
N THR A 418 -56.66 -16.62 17.78
CA THR A 418 -55.87 -17.79 18.27
C THR A 418 -54.36 -17.71 17.96
N TYR A 419 -53.59 -18.61 18.60
CA TYR A 419 -52.15 -18.96 18.54
C TYR A 419 -51.03 -17.95 18.18
N ARG A 420 -49.83 -18.21 18.74
CA ARG A 420 -48.63 -17.33 18.76
C ARG A 420 -47.53 -17.77 17.79
N ASN A 421 -46.68 -16.82 17.38
CA ASN A 421 -45.35 -17.07 16.81
C ASN A 421 -44.47 -17.87 17.80
N LEU A 422 -43.53 -18.67 17.28
CA LEU A 422 -42.57 -19.49 18.01
C LEU A 422 -41.22 -19.56 17.26
N VAL A 423 -40.35 -18.56 17.49
CA VAL A 423 -38.90 -18.55 17.18
C VAL A 423 -38.56 -18.45 15.67
N SER A 424 -37.63 -17.60 15.21
CA SER A 424 -37.12 -16.32 15.75
C SER A 424 -36.51 -15.44 14.63
N LEU A 425 -37.32 -14.52 14.09
CA LEU A 425 -36.87 -13.52 13.09
C LEU A 425 -36.76 -12.10 13.70
N GLN A 426 -36.84 -11.99 15.04
CA GLN A 426 -36.70 -10.75 15.82
C GLN A 426 -36.32 -11.05 17.30
N PRO A 427 -35.67 -10.12 18.03
CA PRO A 427 -35.24 -10.33 19.43
C PRO A 427 -36.35 -10.45 20.48
N ASP A 428 -37.57 -9.95 20.25
CA ASP A 428 -38.70 -10.02 21.20
C ASP A 428 -39.91 -10.80 20.63
N PRO A 429 -40.16 -12.04 21.10
CA PRO A 429 -41.33 -12.85 20.71
C PRO A 429 -42.71 -12.24 21.06
N ALA A 430 -42.79 -11.20 21.90
CA ALA A 430 -44.05 -10.54 22.22
C ALA A 430 -44.59 -9.65 21.07
N VAL A 431 -43.71 -9.18 20.18
CA VAL A 431 -44.00 -8.16 19.17
C VAL A 431 -44.84 -8.68 17.99
N THR A 432 -44.85 -10.00 17.75
CA THR A 432 -45.45 -10.64 16.56
C THR A 432 -46.59 -11.61 16.91
N ALA A 433 -47.31 -11.36 18.00
CA ALA A 433 -48.19 -12.33 18.66
C ALA A 433 -49.59 -12.58 18.04
N ALA A 434 -49.87 -12.16 16.80
CA ALA A 434 -51.15 -12.43 16.11
C ALA A 434 -50.95 -12.75 14.61
N ALA A 435 -51.96 -13.40 14.01
CA ALA A 435 -51.92 -13.97 12.67
C ALA A 435 -52.03 -12.93 11.52
N ILE A 436 -51.67 -13.38 10.31
CA ILE A 436 -51.91 -12.64 9.07
C ILE A 436 -53.43 -12.58 8.82
N PRO A 437 -54.04 -11.41 8.58
CA PRO A 437 -55.47 -11.30 8.33
C PRO A 437 -55.91 -11.96 7.01
N GLY A 438 -56.44 -13.18 7.09
CA GLY A 438 -57.07 -13.89 5.98
C GLY A 438 -58.49 -13.42 5.65
N THR A 439 -58.97 -13.74 4.44
CA THR A 439 -60.41 -13.87 4.13
C THR A 439 -60.75 -15.36 3.98
N GLY A 440 -62.03 -15.74 4.14
CA GLY A 440 -62.45 -17.17 4.09
C GLY A 440 -62.62 -17.88 5.45
N GLY A 441 -62.77 -17.14 6.56
CA GLY A 441 -62.89 -17.73 7.90
C GLY A 441 -63.99 -18.78 8.04
N GLY A 442 -63.59 -20.00 8.44
CA GLY A 442 -64.51 -21.11 8.74
C GLY A 442 -64.60 -22.23 7.69
N GLY A 443 -63.48 -22.59 7.07
CA GLY A 443 -63.39 -23.72 6.13
C GLY A 443 -63.65 -23.34 4.66
N ASN A 444 -63.11 -22.21 4.23
CA ASN A 444 -62.88 -21.85 2.84
C ASN A 444 -61.45 -21.26 2.75
N GLU A 445 -60.41 -22.03 2.43
CA GLU A 445 -59.06 -21.47 2.32
C GLU A 445 -58.84 -20.55 1.09
N ALA A 446 -57.81 -19.69 1.17
CA ALA A 446 -57.47 -18.65 0.20
C ALA A 446 -55.93 -18.51 -0.03
N PRO A 447 -55.22 -19.59 -0.45
CA PRO A 447 -53.76 -19.69 -0.46
C PRO A 447 -52.97 -18.61 -1.23
N PHE A 448 -53.59 -17.88 -2.18
CA PHE A 448 -52.94 -16.75 -2.86
C PHE A 448 -52.85 -15.47 -2.01
N GLN A 449 -53.78 -15.24 -1.07
CA GLN A 449 -53.83 -13.99 -0.29
C GLN A 449 -52.63 -13.83 0.68
N PRO A 450 -52.13 -14.88 1.36
CA PRO A 450 -50.95 -14.77 2.21
C PRO A 450 -49.68 -14.29 1.52
N ALA A 451 -49.44 -14.69 0.27
CA ALA A 451 -48.29 -14.26 -0.53
C ALA A 451 -48.26 -12.72 -0.68
N HIS A 452 -49.38 -12.13 -1.15
CA HIS A 452 -49.58 -10.68 -1.18
C HIS A 452 -49.28 -10.01 0.16
N CYS A 453 -49.79 -10.60 1.25
CA CYS A 453 -49.65 -10.04 2.59
C CYS A 453 -48.22 -10.06 3.14
N ILE A 454 -47.40 -11.01 2.67
CA ILE A 454 -46.00 -11.19 3.07
C ILE A 454 -45.08 -10.30 2.24
N ALA A 455 -45.32 -10.23 0.93
CA ALA A 455 -44.64 -9.30 0.03
C ALA A 455 -44.94 -7.82 0.33
N ASN A 456 -46.22 -7.49 0.52
CA ASN A 456 -46.64 -6.10 0.74
C ASN A 456 -47.82 -6.03 1.73
N PRO A 457 -47.55 -5.77 3.01
CA PRO A 457 -48.57 -5.64 4.06
C PRO A 457 -49.68 -4.62 3.79
N SER A 458 -49.47 -3.64 2.90
CA SER A 458 -50.50 -2.66 2.54
C SER A 458 -51.62 -3.25 1.66
N LEU A 459 -51.38 -4.40 1.00
CA LEU A 459 -52.35 -5.11 0.19
C LEU A 459 -53.32 -5.97 1.04
N CYS A 460 -53.01 -6.19 2.32
CA CYS A 460 -53.82 -7.03 3.19
C CYS A 460 -55.23 -6.48 3.47
N PRO A 461 -56.29 -7.31 3.34
CA PRO A 461 -57.59 -7.01 3.89
C PRO A 461 -57.50 -6.75 5.40
N ASN A 462 -57.88 -5.55 5.83
CA ASN A 462 -57.72 -5.05 7.21
C ASN A 462 -56.28 -4.66 7.61
N ALA A 463 -55.42 -4.24 6.68
CA ALA A 463 -54.07 -3.69 6.97
C ALA A 463 -54.06 -2.61 8.09
N GLY A 464 -55.13 -1.83 8.25
CA GLY A 464 -55.27 -0.86 9.36
C GLY A 464 -55.35 -1.46 10.78
N ASN A 465 -55.44 -2.78 10.91
CA ASN A 465 -55.30 -3.53 12.18
C ASN A 465 -53.92 -4.19 12.33
N MET A 466 -53.10 -4.21 11.26
CA MET A 466 -51.74 -4.76 11.27
C MET A 466 -50.77 -3.66 11.69
N GLN A 467 -49.84 -3.97 12.59
CA GLN A 467 -48.94 -2.96 13.17
C GLN A 467 -47.56 -3.00 12.51
N CYS A 468 -47.48 -3.22 11.20
CA CYS A 468 -46.23 -3.51 10.49
C CYS A 468 -45.38 -2.26 10.19
N ALA A 469 -45.12 -1.45 11.22
CA ALA A 469 -44.18 -0.33 11.20
C ALA A 469 -43.31 -0.37 12.48
N ALA A 470 -41.99 -0.43 12.30
CA ALA A 470 -40.99 -0.44 13.38
C ALA A 470 -41.23 -1.50 14.49
N GLY A 471 -41.39 -2.76 14.08
CA GLY A 471 -41.59 -3.89 15.00
C GLY A 471 -43.03 -3.99 15.50
N GLY A 472 -43.89 -4.65 14.73
CA GLY A 472 -45.26 -4.90 15.14
C GLY A 472 -45.98 -5.94 14.27
N ILE A 473 -47.21 -6.25 14.70
CA ILE A 473 -47.77 -7.58 14.55
C ILE A 473 -48.23 -7.90 13.13
N GLY A 474 -47.81 -9.08 12.64
CA GLY A 474 -48.45 -9.79 11.53
C GLY A 474 -47.63 -9.89 10.25
N CYS A 475 -46.44 -9.31 10.18
CA CYS A 475 -45.58 -9.33 8.98
C CYS A 475 -44.19 -9.91 9.30
N PRO A 476 -43.56 -10.64 8.37
CA PRO A 476 -42.11 -10.84 8.42
C PRO A 476 -41.40 -9.49 8.31
N ALA A 477 -40.31 -9.34 9.07
CA ALA A 477 -39.33 -8.28 8.88
C ALA A 477 -38.05 -8.97 8.46
N PHE A 478 -37.92 -9.20 7.15
CA PHE A 478 -36.70 -9.70 6.54
C PHE A 478 -35.57 -8.67 6.71
N ARG A 479 -34.35 -9.15 6.82
CA ARG A 479 -33.12 -8.36 6.68
C ARG A 479 -32.99 -7.82 5.25
N ASN A 480 -32.17 -6.79 5.07
CA ASN A 480 -31.94 -6.20 3.74
C ASN A 480 -31.00 -7.10 2.95
N GLU A 481 -29.92 -7.49 3.62
CA GLU A 481 -28.75 -8.25 3.19
C GLU A 481 -28.95 -9.77 3.08
N ALA A 482 -30.19 -10.27 3.17
CA ALA A 482 -30.48 -11.70 3.21
C ALA A 482 -31.47 -12.12 2.13
N ILE A 483 -31.23 -13.27 1.49
CA ILE A 483 -32.17 -13.90 0.56
C ILE A 483 -33.48 -14.22 1.31
N ARG A 484 -34.58 -13.62 0.87
CA ARG A 484 -35.88 -13.65 1.56
C ARG A 484 -36.66 -14.84 1.05
N ILE A 485 -36.96 -15.80 1.93
CA ILE A 485 -37.63 -17.05 1.54
C ILE A 485 -38.99 -17.14 2.24
N TYR A 486 -40.04 -17.32 1.46
CA TYR A 486 -41.40 -17.53 1.96
C TYR A 486 -41.82 -18.99 1.75
N ALA A 487 -41.96 -19.73 2.84
CA ALA A 487 -42.37 -21.13 2.84
C ALA A 487 -43.85 -21.27 3.22
N GLN A 488 -44.70 -21.47 2.21
CA GLN A 488 -46.12 -21.77 2.31
C GLN A 488 -46.33 -23.23 2.76
N ILE A 489 -47.16 -23.46 3.78
CA ILE A 489 -47.43 -24.81 4.33
C ILE A 489 -48.95 -24.99 4.51
N THR A 490 -49.61 -25.67 3.56
CA THR A 490 -51.09 -25.77 3.48
C THR A 490 -51.52 -27.01 2.69
N ASP A 491 -52.69 -27.57 2.97
CA ASP A 491 -53.35 -28.54 2.09
C ASP A 491 -54.53 -27.97 1.30
N ALA A 492 -54.71 -26.65 1.30
CA ALA A 492 -55.80 -25.95 0.64
C ALA A 492 -55.82 -26.07 -0.89
N ASP A 493 -56.99 -26.33 -1.48
CA ASP A 493 -57.31 -25.81 -2.80
C ASP A 493 -57.92 -24.38 -2.70
N GLN A 494 -58.18 -23.70 -3.83
CA GLN A 494 -58.68 -22.32 -3.83
C GLN A 494 -60.21 -22.30 -3.60
N GLN A 495 -60.66 -22.09 -2.36
CA GLN A 495 -62.07 -22.23 -1.93
C GLN A 495 -62.85 -20.92 -1.73
N CYS A 496 -62.17 -19.79 -1.54
CA CYS A 496 -62.78 -18.49 -1.28
C CYS A 496 -63.78 -18.02 -2.37
N ALA A 497 -64.76 -17.19 -1.97
CA ALA A 497 -65.84 -16.79 -2.88
C ALA A 497 -65.36 -15.86 -4.01
N PRO A 498 -66.02 -15.85 -5.20
CA PRO A 498 -65.61 -15.02 -6.35
C PRO A 498 -65.63 -13.50 -6.14
N ASN A 499 -66.16 -13.02 -5.00
CA ASN A 499 -66.18 -11.61 -4.60
C ASN A 499 -65.24 -11.30 -3.41
N GLU A 500 -64.47 -12.28 -2.97
CA GLU A 500 -63.49 -12.18 -1.87
C GLU A 500 -62.07 -12.34 -2.45
N CYS A 501 -61.87 -13.33 -3.33
CA CYS A 501 -60.61 -13.58 -4.03
C CYS A 501 -60.52 -13.00 -5.45
N SER A 502 -61.39 -12.06 -5.85
CA SER A 502 -61.30 -11.41 -7.17
C SER A 502 -60.00 -10.60 -7.39
N ASN A 503 -59.26 -10.35 -6.31
CA ASN A 503 -58.05 -9.54 -6.28
C ASN A 503 -56.79 -10.39 -5.93
N PHE A 504 -56.95 -11.69 -5.70
CA PHE A 504 -55.89 -12.60 -5.25
C PHE A 504 -55.85 -13.84 -6.16
N THR A 505 -55.06 -13.75 -7.22
CA THR A 505 -54.78 -14.82 -8.20
C THR A 505 -53.31 -15.25 -8.12
N ALA A 506 -52.97 -16.40 -8.71
CA ALA A 506 -51.59 -16.87 -8.87
C ALA A 506 -50.66 -15.78 -9.45
N VAL A 507 -50.93 -15.29 -10.69
CA VAL A 507 -50.29 -14.11 -11.31
C VAL A 507 -49.99 -13.03 -10.28
N SER A 508 -51.02 -12.47 -9.63
CA SER A 508 -50.87 -11.33 -8.72
C SER A 508 -50.08 -11.63 -7.45
N ALA A 509 -50.06 -12.89 -7.01
CA ALA A 509 -49.26 -13.35 -5.87
C ALA A 509 -47.80 -13.54 -6.27
N GLY A 510 -47.56 -13.99 -7.50
CA GLY A 510 -46.26 -14.03 -8.16
C GLY A 510 -45.68 -12.63 -8.35
N ASP A 511 -46.40 -11.75 -9.08
CA ASP A 511 -46.09 -10.32 -9.28
C ASP A 511 -45.65 -9.64 -7.97
N ALA A 512 -46.35 -9.95 -6.86
CA ALA A 512 -46.08 -9.35 -5.55
C ALA A 512 -44.79 -9.90 -4.90
N LEU A 513 -44.57 -11.21 -4.96
CA LEU A 513 -43.37 -11.86 -4.41
C LEU A 513 -42.10 -11.49 -5.22
N GLU A 514 -42.20 -11.46 -6.55
CA GLU A 514 -41.15 -10.98 -7.45
C GLU A 514 -40.80 -9.51 -7.15
N ALA A 515 -41.80 -8.62 -7.11
CA ALA A 515 -41.59 -7.19 -6.84
C ALA A 515 -41.16 -6.85 -5.40
N ALA A 516 -41.13 -7.84 -4.50
CA ALA A 516 -40.58 -7.71 -3.15
C ALA A 516 -39.23 -8.46 -2.97
N ASP A 517 -38.75 -9.12 -4.04
CA ASP A 517 -37.70 -10.13 -4.02
C ASP A 517 -37.83 -11.09 -2.83
N ILE A 518 -38.85 -11.94 -2.90
CA ILE A 518 -39.12 -13.03 -1.95
C ILE A 518 -39.31 -14.33 -2.71
N LYS A 519 -38.34 -15.24 -2.58
CA LYS A 519 -38.35 -16.56 -3.23
C LYS A 519 -39.39 -17.47 -2.56
N PHE A 520 -40.20 -18.16 -3.38
CA PHE A 520 -41.31 -19.00 -2.91
C PHE A 520 -40.97 -20.50 -2.75
N ILE A 521 -41.43 -21.10 -1.65
CA ILE A 521 -41.49 -22.55 -1.43
C ILE A 521 -42.92 -22.93 -1.06
N SER A 522 -43.42 -24.07 -1.54
CA SER A 522 -44.68 -24.65 -1.04
C SER A 522 -44.55 -26.10 -0.60
N LEU A 523 -44.94 -26.35 0.65
CA LEU A 523 -45.07 -27.67 1.26
C LEU A 523 -46.57 -28.02 1.33
N TYR A 524 -47.04 -28.83 0.39
CA TYR A 524 -48.48 -29.05 0.16
C TYR A 524 -49.00 -30.41 0.66
N GLY A 525 -50.21 -30.42 1.21
CA GLY A 525 -50.92 -31.65 1.62
C GLY A 525 -51.87 -32.22 0.55
N THR A 526 -52.72 -33.18 0.94
CA THR A 526 -53.60 -33.93 0.01
C THR A 526 -55.06 -34.07 0.43
N ASP A 527 -55.45 -33.53 1.57
CA ASP A 527 -56.61 -34.05 2.32
C ASP A 527 -57.86 -33.16 2.21
N ASP A 528 -57.69 -31.91 1.77
CA ASP A 528 -58.78 -31.04 1.29
C ASP A 528 -59.32 -31.44 -0.11
N SER A 529 -60.58 -31.10 -0.37
CA SER A 529 -61.20 -31.12 -1.71
C SER A 529 -62.53 -30.37 -1.72
N GLY A 530 -62.55 -29.13 -2.21
CA GLY A 530 -63.75 -28.28 -2.16
C GLY A 530 -63.90 -27.18 -3.22
N GLY A 531 -62.79 -26.60 -3.68
CA GLY A 531 -62.75 -25.38 -4.48
C GLY A 531 -62.28 -25.59 -5.92
N THR A 532 -61.39 -24.72 -6.39
CA THR A 532 -60.84 -24.76 -7.75
C THR A 532 -59.37 -25.14 -7.78
N GLY A 533 -59.06 -26.19 -8.54
CA GLY A 533 -57.71 -26.74 -8.68
C GLY A 533 -57.51 -27.97 -7.80
N SER A 534 -56.26 -28.16 -7.38
CA SER A 534 -55.82 -29.02 -6.29
C SER A 534 -54.66 -28.31 -5.57
N PRO A 535 -54.30 -28.70 -4.32
CA PRO A 535 -53.26 -28.02 -3.55
C PRO A 535 -51.91 -28.01 -4.28
N ALA A 536 -51.56 -29.12 -4.94
CA ALA A 536 -50.38 -29.22 -5.80
C ALA A 536 -50.40 -28.19 -6.96
N SER A 537 -51.53 -28.02 -7.66
CA SER A 537 -51.62 -27.06 -8.77
C SER A 537 -51.64 -25.59 -8.31
N VAL A 538 -52.16 -25.32 -7.12
CA VAL A 538 -52.09 -23.99 -6.48
C VAL A 538 -50.63 -23.68 -6.14
N ALA A 539 -49.97 -24.59 -5.43
CA ALA A 539 -48.55 -24.51 -5.09
C ALA A 539 -47.66 -24.26 -6.31
N GLN A 540 -47.87 -25.03 -7.38
CA GLN A 540 -47.16 -24.86 -8.65
C GLN A 540 -47.40 -23.48 -9.26
N SER A 541 -48.66 -23.04 -9.35
CA SER A 541 -48.99 -21.75 -9.96
C SER A 541 -48.38 -20.54 -9.24
N ILE A 542 -48.16 -20.58 -7.92
CA ILE A 542 -47.48 -19.46 -7.23
C ILE A 542 -45.98 -19.46 -7.57
N GLY A 543 -45.31 -20.61 -7.58
CA GLY A 543 -43.88 -20.69 -7.92
C GLY A 543 -43.59 -20.36 -9.39
N GLU A 544 -44.46 -20.81 -10.30
CA GLU A 544 -44.41 -20.45 -11.73
C GLU A 544 -44.55 -18.94 -11.95
N GLU A 545 -45.54 -18.29 -11.32
CA GLU A 545 -45.82 -16.87 -11.53
C GLU A 545 -44.90 -15.95 -10.69
N SER A 546 -44.19 -16.47 -9.67
CA SER A 546 -43.18 -15.73 -8.88
C SER A 546 -41.75 -15.86 -9.42
N GLY A 547 -41.57 -16.53 -10.56
CA GLY A 547 -40.25 -16.87 -11.11
C GLY A 547 -39.39 -17.80 -10.23
N THR A 548 -39.93 -18.32 -9.11
CA THR A 548 -39.15 -19.18 -8.20
C THR A 548 -39.18 -20.63 -8.66
N VAL A 549 -38.41 -20.88 -9.72
CA VAL A 549 -38.26 -22.17 -10.40
C VAL A 549 -36.81 -22.65 -10.40
N ASP A 550 -36.63 -23.95 -10.64
CA ASP A 550 -35.32 -24.58 -10.80
C ASP A 550 -34.75 -24.44 -12.22
N ALA A 551 -33.55 -24.98 -12.46
CA ALA A 551 -32.90 -25.01 -13.77
C ALA A 551 -33.66 -25.77 -14.89
N ASN A 552 -34.75 -26.48 -14.58
CA ASN A 552 -35.66 -27.11 -15.56
C ASN A 552 -36.92 -26.28 -15.80
N GLY A 553 -37.17 -25.24 -14.99
CA GLY A 553 -38.42 -24.49 -14.93
C GLY A 553 -39.47 -25.11 -13.99
N ASP A 554 -39.11 -26.08 -13.15
CA ASP A 554 -40.03 -26.69 -12.18
C ASP A 554 -40.05 -25.87 -10.87
N PRO A 555 -41.23 -25.50 -10.32
CA PRO A 555 -41.33 -24.71 -9.09
C PRO A 555 -41.08 -25.53 -7.81
N PHE A 556 -40.50 -24.90 -6.78
CA PHE A 556 -40.10 -25.53 -5.50
C PHE A 556 -41.30 -25.98 -4.64
N THR A 557 -41.90 -27.09 -5.06
CA THR A 557 -43.16 -27.60 -4.53
C THR A 557 -43.02 -29.06 -4.06
N TYR A 558 -43.30 -29.30 -2.78
CA TYR A 558 -43.02 -30.58 -2.12
C TYR A 558 -44.26 -31.13 -1.40
N LEU A 559 -44.59 -32.40 -1.64
CA LEU A 559 -45.65 -33.10 -0.93
C LEU A 559 -45.25 -33.30 0.54
N ALA A 560 -46.08 -32.85 1.49
CA ALA A 560 -45.66 -32.64 2.88
C ALA A 560 -46.69 -33.13 3.93
N ILE A 561 -47.04 -34.43 3.87
CA ILE A 561 -48.04 -35.07 4.74
C ILE A 561 -47.45 -35.51 6.11
N ASP A 562 -48.25 -35.46 7.18
CA ASP A 562 -47.93 -35.88 8.54
C ASP A 562 -46.59 -35.28 9.02
N SER A 563 -45.62 -36.13 9.41
CA SER A 563 -44.30 -35.71 9.87
C SER A 563 -43.28 -35.51 8.74
N SER A 564 -43.65 -35.73 7.47
CA SER A 564 -42.71 -35.55 6.35
C SER A 564 -42.42 -34.07 6.05
N VAL A 565 -43.35 -33.17 6.42
CA VAL A 565 -43.21 -31.71 6.31
C VAL A 565 -41.88 -31.19 6.88
N VAL A 566 -41.34 -31.80 7.94
CA VAL A 566 -40.09 -31.37 8.58
C VAL A 566 -38.88 -31.59 7.66
N GLN A 567 -38.73 -32.81 7.15
CA GLN A 567 -37.59 -33.18 6.30
C GLN A 567 -37.75 -32.58 4.89
N ASN A 568 -38.99 -32.41 4.44
CA ASN A 568 -39.26 -31.78 3.16
C ASN A 568 -39.08 -30.25 3.23
N ALA A 569 -39.25 -29.60 4.40
CA ALA A 569 -38.86 -28.21 4.62
C ALA A 569 -37.34 -28.01 4.48
N VAL A 570 -36.52 -28.84 5.16
CA VAL A 570 -35.05 -28.82 5.00
C VAL A 570 -34.67 -29.04 3.53
N SER A 571 -35.24 -30.08 2.91
CA SER A 571 -34.97 -30.42 1.50
C SER A 571 -35.33 -29.28 0.54
N ALA A 572 -36.44 -28.57 0.79
CA ALA A 572 -36.92 -27.50 -0.06
C ALA A 572 -36.06 -26.23 0.06
N VAL A 573 -35.64 -25.85 1.28
CA VAL A 573 -34.78 -24.67 1.49
C VAL A 573 -33.40 -24.92 0.88
N LEU A 574 -32.79 -26.09 1.10
CA LEU A 574 -31.50 -26.44 0.48
C LEU A 574 -31.59 -26.55 -1.05
N ALA A 575 -32.72 -27.03 -1.59
CA ALA A 575 -32.94 -27.10 -3.02
C ALA A 575 -33.13 -25.71 -3.64
N LEU A 576 -33.88 -24.80 -3.00
CA LEU A 576 -34.02 -23.42 -3.47
C LEU A 576 -32.67 -22.70 -3.44
N ALA A 577 -31.93 -22.82 -2.33
CA ALA A 577 -30.66 -22.16 -2.09
C ALA A 577 -29.48 -22.59 -3.02
N LYS A 578 -29.76 -23.47 -4.00
CA LYS A 578 -28.82 -23.90 -5.06
C LYS A 578 -29.47 -24.05 -6.43
N GLY A 579 -30.76 -24.33 -6.47
CA GLY A 579 -31.51 -24.63 -7.69
C GLY A 579 -32.21 -23.42 -8.30
N ASN A 580 -32.48 -22.35 -7.55
CA ASN A 580 -32.97 -21.10 -8.10
C ASN A 580 -31.77 -20.25 -8.56
N ALA A 581 -31.87 -19.63 -9.74
CA ALA A 581 -30.86 -18.70 -10.21
C ALA A 581 -31.00 -17.35 -9.52
N LEU A 582 -29.87 -16.72 -9.21
CA LEU A 582 -29.77 -15.35 -8.72
C LEU A 582 -29.27 -14.45 -9.85
N ASN A 583 -29.69 -13.19 -9.88
CA ASN A 583 -28.98 -12.15 -10.63
C ASN A 583 -27.74 -11.76 -9.82
N THR A 584 -26.55 -12.13 -10.28
CA THR A 584 -25.31 -11.88 -9.55
C THR A 584 -24.49 -10.76 -10.17
N THR A 585 -24.21 -9.73 -9.38
CA THR A 585 -23.45 -8.54 -9.74
C THR A 585 -22.22 -8.40 -8.83
N ILE A 586 -21.19 -7.71 -9.30
CA ILE A 586 -20.07 -7.24 -8.47
C ILE A 586 -20.24 -5.73 -8.17
N ALA A 587 -19.66 -5.24 -7.09
CA ALA A 587 -19.49 -3.82 -6.82
C ALA A 587 -18.24 -3.60 -5.95
N ALA A 588 -17.50 -2.53 -6.20
CA ALA A 588 -16.46 -2.03 -5.30
C ALA A 588 -17.06 -1.10 -4.24
N SER A 589 -16.46 -1.09 -3.05
CA SER A 589 -16.73 -0.09 -2.01
C SER A 589 -15.44 0.28 -1.27
N ASP A 590 -15.20 1.57 -1.17
CA ASP A 590 -14.16 2.24 -0.39
C ASP A 590 -14.09 1.79 1.08
N ASP A 591 -12.89 1.64 1.65
CA ASP A 591 -12.74 1.57 3.10
C ASP A 591 -12.68 2.98 3.72
N THR A 592 -13.71 3.31 4.48
CA THR A 592 -13.87 4.63 5.12
C THR A 592 -12.91 4.87 6.32
N SER A 593 -11.79 4.17 6.37
CA SER A 593 -10.74 4.33 7.37
C SER A 593 -9.82 5.52 7.04
N ASP A 594 -9.52 5.75 5.76
CA ASP A 594 -8.70 6.86 5.27
C ASP A 594 -9.53 8.03 4.67
N ALA A 595 -8.98 8.77 3.70
CA ALA A 595 -9.55 10.00 3.11
C ALA A 595 -9.62 10.02 1.57
N VAL A 596 -9.11 8.98 0.90
CA VAL A 596 -9.00 8.83 -0.55
C VAL A 596 -9.93 7.71 -0.99
N ASP A 597 -10.88 7.99 -1.88
CA ASP A 597 -11.82 6.99 -2.36
C ASP A 597 -11.08 5.93 -3.21
N ALA A 598 -10.76 4.78 -2.62
CA ALA A 598 -9.94 3.75 -3.25
C ALA A 598 -10.59 3.18 -4.52
N THR A 599 -11.91 3.34 -4.69
CA THR A 599 -12.61 2.90 -5.91
C THR A 599 -12.24 3.73 -7.13
N GLN A 600 -11.61 4.90 -6.97
CA GLN A 600 -11.12 5.72 -8.09
C GLN A 600 -9.97 5.06 -8.87
N PHE A 601 -9.29 4.10 -8.27
CA PHE A 601 -8.17 3.37 -8.88
C PHE A 601 -8.62 2.16 -9.71
N ILE A 602 -9.92 1.85 -9.73
CA ILE A 602 -10.52 0.83 -10.59
C ILE A 602 -11.10 1.52 -11.83
N ASP A 603 -10.67 1.10 -13.03
CA ASP A 603 -11.23 1.57 -14.31
C ASP A 603 -12.54 0.82 -14.62
N TYR A 604 -12.53 -0.52 -14.52
CA TYR A 604 -13.71 -1.39 -14.68
C TYR A 604 -13.52 -2.80 -14.08
N LEU A 605 -14.60 -3.60 -14.06
CA LEU A 605 -14.65 -4.97 -13.55
C LEU A 605 -15.29 -5.90 -14.60
N GLU A 606 -14.53 -6.79 -15.24
CA GLU A 606 -15.05 -7.65 -16.33
C GLU A 606 -15.20 -9.13 -15.92
N VAL A 607 -16.28 -9.79 -16.34
CA VAL A 607 -16.55 -11.22 -16.09
C VAL A 607 -15.56 -12.12 -16.87
N ASN A 608 -14.60 -12.74 -16.16
CA ASN A 608 -13.62 -13.63 -16.77
C ASN A 608 -14.17 -15.04 -17.04
N ILE A 609 -14.81 -15.18 -18.20
CA ILE A 609 -15.15 -16.46 -18.84
C ILE A 609 -14.11 -16.93 -19.88
N SER A 610 -13.13 -16.09 -20.24
CA SER A 610 -12.05 -16.45 -21.16
C SER A 610 -10.77 -15.63 -21.02
N GLY A 611 -9.73 -16.27 -20.50
CA GLY A 611 -8.36 -15.73 -20.48
C GLY A 611 -7.38 -16.76 -19.93
N MET A 612 -6.33 -16.27 -19.29
CA MET A 612 -5.62 -17.01 -18.23
C MET A 612 -6.49 -17.02 -16.96
N ASN A 613 -6.17 -17.85 -15.96
CA ASN A 613 -6.79 -17.95 -14.61
C ASN A 613 -8.31 -18.13 -14.47
N LYS A 614 -9.06 -18.11 -15.58
CA LYS A 614 -10.52 -18.12 -15.69
C LYS A 614 -11.28 -19.21 -14.93
N CYS A 615 -12.54 -18.91 -14.63
CA CYS A 615 -13.48 -19.77 -13.91
C CYS A 615 -14.32 -20.70 -14.83
N ASP A 616 -15.36 -21.32 -14.24
CA ASP A 616 -16.41 -22.02 -14.98
C ASP A 616 -17.07 -21.08 -16.00
N ILE A 617 -17.24 -21.52 -17.25
CA ILE A 617 -17.95 -20.74 -18.27
C ILE A 617 -19.45 -20.75 -17.96
N VAL A 618 -19.93 -19.69 -17.33
CA VAL A 618 -21.36 -19.41 -17.12
C VAL A 618 -21.89 -18.49 -18.22
N SER A 619 -23.18 -18.58 -18.52
CA SER A 619 -23.87 -17.75 -19.51
C SER A 619 -25.39 -17.84 -19.24
N PRO A 620 -26.18 -16.74 -19.38
CA PRO A 620 -25.80 -15.41 -19.85
C PRO A 620 -24.82 -14.67 -18.92
N VAL A 621 -24.15 -13.71 -19.53
CA VAL A 621 -23.48 -12.58 -18.88
C VAL A 621 -24.16 -11.29 -19.36
N ALA A 622 -24.01 -10.18 -18.66
CA ALA A 622 -24.48 -8.88 -19.11
C ALA A 622 -23.67 -7.73 -18.51
N ASP A 623 -23.37 -6.75 -19.34
CA ASP A 623 -23.19 -5.32 -19.06
C ASP A 623 -24.46 -4.71 -18.42
N THR A 624 -24.36 -4.20 -17.19
CA THR A 624 -25.46 -3.61 -16.42
C THR A 624 -25.41 -2.10 -16.22
N ASP A 625 -24.25 -1.45 -16.36
CA ASP A 625 -24.09 0.01 -16.19
C ASP A 625 -23.90 0.78 -17.53
N ALA A 626 -23.64 0.06 -18.63
CA ALA A 626 -23.35 0.51 -19.99
C ALA A 626 -21.92 1.04 -20.27
N ASP A 627 -20.89 0.58 -19.54
CA ASP A 627 -19.47 0.84 -19.82
C ASP A 627 -18.90 0.06 -21.03
N THR A 628 -19.61 -1.00 -21.47
CA THR A 628 -19.30 -1.99 -22.53
C THR A 628 -18.50 -3.25 -22.15
N HIS A 629 -18.26 -3.47 -20.86
CA HIS A 629 -17.75 -4.71 -20.29
C HIS A 629 -18.91 -5.50 -19.65
N ASP A 630 -18.86 -6.83 -19.69
CA ASP A 630 -19.89 -7.66 -19.04
C ASP A 630 -19.56 -7.78 -17.54
N ASP A 631 -20.32 -7.12 -16.64
CA ASP A 631 -20.07 -7.04 -15.19
C ASP A 631 -20.89 -8.03 -14.35
N ALA A 632 -21.96 -8.62 -14.92
CA ALA A 632 -22.91 -9.45 -14.19
C ALA A 632 -23.22 -10.82 -14.82
N PHE A 633 -23.77 -11.72 -14.00
CA PHE A 633 -24.39 -12.99 -14.39
C PHE A 633 -25.90 -12.96 -14.09
N PRO A 634 -26.77 -12.66 -15.07
CA PRO A 634 -28.23 -12.56 -14.83
C PRO A 634 -28.94 -13.85 -14.40
N GLU A 635 -28.34 -15.02 -14.64
CA GLU A 635 -28.90 -16.33 -14.26
C GLU A 635 -27.80 -17.24 -13.66
N LEU A 636 -27.33 -16.93 -12.44
CA LEU A 636 -26.28 -17.69 -11.76
C LEU A 636 -26.87 -18.65 -10.70
N PHE A 637 -26.61 -19.96 -10.85
CA PHE A 637 -27.01 -20.96 -9.86
C PHE A 637 -25.98 -21.06 -8.72
N PRO A 638 -26.38 -20.90 -7.43
CA PRO A 638 -25.46 -20.89 -6.29
C PRO A 638 -24.57 -22.13 -6.16
N GLY A 639 -23.30 -21.91 -5.82
CA GLY A 639 -22.27 -22.96 -5.75
C GLY A 639 -21.47 -23.13 -7.05
N LYS A 640 -21.57 -22.18 -7.97
CA LYS A 640 -20.64 -22.00 -9.09
C LYS A 640 -19.44 -21.15 -8.67
N LYS A 641 -18.23 -21.52 -9.12
CA LYS A 641 -17.05 -20.65 -9.05
C LYS A 641 -17.09 -19.69 -10.24
N VAL A 642 -16.98 -18.40 -9.96
CA VAL A 642 -17.00 -17.32 -10.95
C VAL A 642 -15.83 -16.38 -10.69
N CYS A 643 -15.35 -15.76 -11.76
CA CYS A 643 -14.17 -14.92 -11.76
C CYS A 643 -14.55 -13.57 -12.36
N TRP A 644 -13.97 -12.50 -11.80
CA TRP A 644 -13.91 -11.19 -12.44
C TRP A 644 -12.44 -10.81 -12.59
N ASP A 645 -12.09 -10.19 -13.70
CA ASP A 645 -10.82 -9.49 -13.85
C ASP A 645 -11.03 -8.05 -13.33
N VAL A 646 -10.18 -7.64 -12.39
CA VAL A 646 -10.10 -6.26 -11.91
C VAL A 646 -9.14 -5.54 -12.82
N HIS A 647 -9.61 -4.45 -13.44
CA HIS A 647 -8.79 -3.58 -14.26
C HIS A 647 -8.58 -2.26 -13.50
N PRO A 648 -7.36 -2.00 -12.98
CA PRO A 648 -7.05 -0.70 -12.39
C PRO A 648 -6.94 0.38 -13.47
N VAL A 649 -6.88 1.64 -13.06
CA VAL A 649 -6.52 2.76 -13.94
C VAL A 649 -5.14 2.52 -14.56
N PRO A 650 -4.92 2.81 -15.86
CA PRO A 650 -3.62 2.53 -16.50
C PRO A 650 -2.45 3.36 -15.96
N GLU A 651 -2.74 4.55 -15.44
CA GLU A 651 -1.81 5.54 -14.89
C GLU A 651 -2.55 6.25 -13.74
N ASN A 652 -1.96 6.34 -12.53
CA ASN A 652 -2.54 7.15 -11.46
C ASN A 652 -2.33 8.64 -11.78
N THR A 653 -3.39 9.44 -11.75
CA THR A 653 -3.35 10.88 -12.05
C THR A 653 -4.11 11.74 -11.05
N THR A 654 -4.54 11.16 -9.92
CA THR A 654 -5.42 11.81 -8.95
C THR A 654 -4.78 12.03 -7.58
N VAL A 655 -3.90 11.12 -7.16
CA VAL A 655 -3.18 11.18 -5.89
C VAL A 655 -1.68 11.18 -6.18
N PRO A 656 -0.95 12.28 -5.90
CA PRO A 656 0.49 12.31 -5.98
C PRO A 656 1.12 11.38 -4.94
N ALA A 657 2.25 10.77 -5.30
CA ALA A 657 3.18 10.20 -4.33
C ALA A 657 3.57 11.25 -3.26
N THR A 658 3.92 10.75 -2.10
CA THR A 658 4.63 11.49 -1.05
C THR A 658 6.05 10.95 -0.95
N ASP A 659 6.82 11.57 -0.08
CA ASP A 659 8.13 11.07 0.33
C ASP A 659 7.93 9.68 0.97
N GLU A 660 6.90 9.51 1.81
CA GLU A 660 6.43 8.18 2.29
C GLU A 660 5.48 7.44 1.31
N PRO A 661 5.38 6.09 1.40
CA PRO A 661 4.43 5.29 0.62
C PRO A 661 2.95 5.55 0.99
N GLN A 662 2.03 5.15 0.12
CA GLN A 662 0.59 5.30 0.34
C GLN A 662 -0.22 4.07 -0.10
N ILE A 663 -0.86 3.39 0.87
CA ILE A 663 -1.71 2.21 0.59
C ILE A 663 -3.19 2.53 0.81
N TYR A 664 -4.01 2.21 -0.20
CA TYR A 664 -5.47 2.42 -0.21
C TYR A 664 -6.24 1.11 -0.41
N LYS A 665 -7.36 0.95 0.30
CA LYS A 665 -8.10 -0.32 0.37
C LYS A 665 -9.52 -0.22 -0.20
N ALA A 666 -9.84 -1.08 -1.16
CA ALA A 666 -11.20 -1.28 -1.67
C ALA A 666 -11.71 -2.70 -1.37
N VAL A 667 -13.00 -2.83 -1.06
CA VAL A 667 -13.67 -4.12 -0.84
C VAL A 667 -14.56 -4.44 -2.05
N LEU A 668 -14.25 -5.53 -2.75
CA LEU A 668 -15.09 -6.07 -3.83
C LEU A 668 -16.15 -7.01 -3.26
N THR A 669 -17.42 -6.68 -3.48
CA THR A 669 -18.57 -7.45 -2.98
C THR A 669 -19.35 -8.07 -4.12
N VAL A 670 -19.37 -9.40 -4.20
CA VAL A 670 -20.25 -10.14 -5.12
C VAL A 670 -21.59 -10.42 -4.44
N SER A 671 -22.66 -9.94 -5.04
CA SER A 671 -24.03 -10.02 -4.51
C SER A 671 -24.98 -10.73 -5.47
N GLY A 672 -25.77 -11.68 -4.96
CA GLY A 672 -26.87 -12.31 -5.67
C GLY A 672 -28.21 -11.75 -5.18
N ASP A 673 -28.99 -11.16 -6.09
CA ASP A 673 -30.27 -10.48 -5.77
C ASP A 673 -30.14 -9.43 -4.64
N GLY A 674 -28.97 -8.82 -4.49
CA GLY A 674 -28.66 -7.85 -3.43
C GLY A 674 -28.30 -8.44 -2.06
N SER A 675 -28.19 -9.77 -1.95
CA SER A 675 -27.56 -10.45 -0.80
C SER A 675 -26.07 -10.69 -1.13
N PRO A 676 -25.10 -10.30 -0.28
CA PRO A 676 -23.71 -10.68 -0.46
C PRO A 676 -23.55 -12.22 -0.44
N LEU A 677 -22.69 -12.71 -1.32
CA LEU A 677 -22.35 -14.13 -1.49
C LEU A 677 -20.88 -14.41 -1.18
N ASP A 678 -20.01 -13.44 -1.45
CA ASP A 678 -18.58 -13.46 -1.12
C ASP A 678 -17.98 -12.04 -1.22
N GLN A 679 -16.87 -11.80 -0.52
CA GLN A 679 -16.13 -10.53 -0.55
C GLN A 679 -14.63 -10.81 -0.69
N ARG A 680 -13.89 -9.85 -1.26
CA ARG A 680 -12.42 -9.82 -1.39
C ARG A 680 -11.94 -8.40 -1.18
N ASP A 681 -10.79 -8.26 -0.56
CA ASP A 681 -10.11 -6.98 -0.42
C ASP A 681 -9.15 -6.80 -1.60
N VAL A 682 -8.91 -5.53 -1.97
CA VAL A 682 -7.99 -5.11 -3.03
C VAL A 682 -7.22 -3.90 -2.51
N TYR A 683 -5.91 -3.95 -2.64
CA TYR A 683 -4.99 -2.92 -2.18
C TYR A 683 -4.36 -2.19 -3.37
N PHE A 684 -4.16 -0.89 -3.22
CA PHE A 684 -3.53 -0.02 -4.19
C PHE A 684 -2.36 0.70 -3.52
N LEU A 685 -1.13 0.37 -3.91
CA LEU A 685 0.09 1.05 -3.43
C LEU A 685 0.46 2.16 -4.41
N ILE A 686 0.57 3.39 -3.92
CA ILE A 686 1.39 4.42 -4.57
C ILE A 686 2.72 4.40 -3.81
N PRO A 687 3.85 4.13 -4.48
CA PRO A 687 5.17 4.14 -3.83
C PRO A 687 5.64 5.59 -3.57
N PRO A 688 6.78 5.77 -2.87
CA PRO A 688 7.45 7.05 -2.71
C PRO A 688 7.69 7.84 -4.00
N ALA A 689 8.00 9.13 -3.84
CA ALA A 689 8.19 10.07 -4.93
C ALA A 689 9.50 9.86 -5.72
N ASN A 690 10.47 9.17 -5.11
CA ASN A 690 11.81 8.94 -5.64
C ASN A 690 11.92 7.59 -6.38
N THR A 691 11.49 6.49 -5.73
CA THR A 691 11.53 5.10 -6.25
C THR A 691 11.52 4.91 -7.77
N VAL A 692 12.61 4.36 -8.30
CA VAL A 692 12.70 3.92 -9.70
C VAL A 692 12.19 2.48 -9.85
N ILE A 693 10.93 2.19 -9.48
CA ILE A 693 10.36 0.82 -9.52
C ILE A 693 10.54 0.17 -10.89
N THR A 694 11.46 -0.79 -10.97
CA THR A 694 11.75 -1.51 -12.21
C THR A 694 10.73 -2.64 -12.44
N PRO A 695 10.10 -2.76 -13.62
CA PRO A 695 9.06 -3.78 -13.82
C PRO A 695 9.62 -5.21 -13.84
N PRO A 696 8.97 -6.19 -13.16
CA PRO A 696 9.43 -7.59 -13.13
C PRO A 696 9.48 -8.24 -14.53
N MET A 697 10.49 -9.09 -14.76
CA MET A 697 10.97 -9.54 -16.10
C MET A 697 10.44 -10.87 -16.67
#